data_AF-A0AAV5BRP1-F1
#
_entry.id   AF-A0AAV5BRP1-F1
#
_cell.length_a   1.000
_cell.length_b   1.000
_cell.length_c   1.000
_cell.angle_alpha   90.00
_cell.angle_beta   90.00
_cell.angle_gamma   90.00
#
_symmetry.space_group_name_H-M   'P 1'
#
loop_
_entity.id
_entity.type
_entity.pdbx_description
1 polymer ?
#
loop_
_entity_poly.entity_id
_entity_poly.type
_entity_poly.pdbx_seq_one_letter_code
_entity_poly.pdbx_strand_id
1 'polypeptide(L)'
;MASRAQPPPPPSPHLRPRLHASSLFSPRAPQPRCRGGRSRLLSALPSPSPSPPLPLAARLHRAARARTRARALLLLLLLLPKQLQQPRRDPALAAELARLSAVRERLRGARTLDDKLRALDAEPRVAAFFGADSGRGVLGALEPREVLLLKCLVAAGQEHVLGDDLDWSGLWHHEHHRENGVNGGSALREALYTLAGLVGKWSSEGVVGGETGVSSGEMELLRSLLKFLGDIEEFYDCIGGIIGVQISLSNYGTGAPFNLKGPHAPASQDKFVDFHVPDGLNLMEDTEYASQAALWGIEGLPELGEIYPIGGAGDRLGLVDSETGESLPAALLPYCGRSLLEGLIRDLQAREFLHFKIYGKQCITPVAIMTSSVKNNHDHIVGICESLDWFGRGRENFRLFEQPLVPVVNAEDGKWVISKSLFPVGKPGGHGAIWKLACDRGIFKWFHRCGRKGATVRQVSNVVAATDLTLMALAGIGLRCNKKLGFASCERRPGATEGVNVLIEKQNQDGIWSYGITCIEYTEFEKYGIPEPTIITGRFLVRTFCHLVTPVYFSEFSSQVSYPANTNILYVDLQAVEEIGSCKNASCLPGMVLNLKKAVSYVDHFGFECSTAGGRLECTMQNIADNFVNEYNYKCSKGIESELDTFIVYNERKRVTSSAKKKLKSEARSLHQTPEGSLLDIMRNAHDLLSSCSIEVPEVKDNSEYLHSGPPFLIFLHPALGPFWDIIRQKFIGGSVSEGSELQIEVAEFLWKDVELDGSLIIQAHNIMGSTKRNEHGEQILHYGARMQNVKIMNEGINWTSPKNVYWKHDVERSESLKIILYGNAEFEAKDVVLKGNHIFEVPDGHRMRIIQDKAGFDVKLDRINVEMMDSGTWYWKYTVVGVHVKLNMVEL
;
A
#
# COMPACT_ATOMS: atom_id res chain seq x y z
N MET A 1 30.35 23.96 -45.86
CA MET A 1 31.21 25.05 -45.35
C MET A 1 30.52 25.67 -44.16
N ALA A 2 31.25 25.79 -43.06
CA ALA A 2 30.74 26.13 -41.74
C ALA A 2 30.44 27.62 -41.60
N SER A 3 29.35 27.96 -40.90
CA SER A 3 29.17 29.28 -40.28
C SER A 3 28.69 29.08 -38.84
N ARG A 4 29.65 29.24 -37.92
CA ARG A 4 29.46 29.36 -36.47
C ARG A 4 28.64 30.62 -36.17
N ALA A 5 27.58 30.48 -35.38
CA ALA A 5 26.93 31.59 -34.70
C ALA A 5 27.30 31.58 -33.22
N GLN A 6 27.70 32.74 -32.70
CA GLN A 6 28.14 32.97 -31.32
C GLN A 6 26.96 32.93 -30.32
N PRO A 7 27.19 32.56 -29.05
CA PRO A 7 26.19 32.69 -27.99
C PRO A 7 26.16 34.12 -27.40
N PRO A 8 25.01 34.56 -26.84
CA PRO A 8 24.84 35.92 -26.30
C PRO A 8 25.49 36.08 -24.90
N PRO A 9 25.81 37.32 -24.48
CA PRO A 9 26.46 37.60 -23.20
C PRO A 9 25.48 37.61 -22.01
N PRO A 10 25.98 37.45 -20.76
CA PRO A 10 25.14 37.40 -19.56
C PRO A 10 24.73 38.81 -19.09
N PRO A 11 23.55 38.99 -18.47
CA PRO A 11 23.20 40.26 -17.86
C PRO A 11 23.76 40.35 -16.42
N SER A 12 24.45 41.45 -16.14
CA SER A 12 24.85 41.89 -14.79
C SER A 12 23.73 42.74 -14.13
N PRO A 13 23.74 42.88 -12.79
CA PRO A 13 22.55 43.13 -11.98
C PRO A 13 22.37 44.62 -11.68
N HIS A 14 21.13 45.14 -11.59
CA HIS A 14 20.84 46.31 -10.74
C HIS A 14 19.33 46.53 -10.50
N LEU A 15 19.05 46.92 -9.25
CA LEU A 15 17.99 47.81 -8.78
C LEU A 15 16.58 47.26 -8.55
N ARG A 16 16.35 46.91 -7.28
CA ARG A 16 15.05 46.85 -6.60
C ARG A 16 14.35 48.22 -6.63
N PRO A 17 13.02 48.25 -6.77
CA PRO A 17 12.18 49.23 -6.10
C PRO A 17 11.37 48.58 -4.97
N ARG A 18 11.48 49.18 -3.78
CA ARG A 18 10.49 49.07 -2.70
C ARG A 18 9.22 49.82 -3.15
N LEU A 19 8.05 49.39 -2.66
CA LEU A 19 6.92 50.19 -2.13
C LEU A 19 5.76 49.22 -1.83
N HIS A 20 5.51 48.94 -0.55
CA HIS A 20 4.34 49.38 0.25
C HIS A 20 3.00 48.69 -0.10
N ALA A 21 2.55 47.84 0.83
CA ALA A 21 1.13 47.54 1.03
C ALA A 21 0.81 47.67 2.53
N SER A 22 -0.10 48.59 2.82
CA SER A 22 -0.60 49.02 4.11
C SER A 22 -1.68 48.09 4.65
N SER A 23 -1.57 47.77 5.94
CA SER A 23 -2.58 47.07 6.73
C SER A 23 -3.58 48.04 7.35
N LEU A 24 -4.87 47.82 7.15
CA LEU A 24 -5.94 48.40 7.95
C LEU A 24 -6.99 47.32 8.24
N PHE A 25 -7.22 47.05 9.52
CA PHE A 25 -8.52 46.97 10.22
C PHE A 25 -8.42 46.07 11.46
N SER A 26 -8.45 46.71 12.63
CA SER A 26 -8.88 46.11 13.91
C SER A 26 -10.20 46.77 14.33
N PRO A 27 -11.00 46.10 15.18
CA PRO A 27 -11.81 46.80 16.16
C PRO A 27 -11.46 46.39 17.60
N ARG A 28 -11.40 47.41 18.45
CA ARG A 28 -11.26 47.39 19.91
C ARG A 28 -12.55 46.94 20.61
N ALA A 29 -12.41 46.36 21.81
CA ALA A 29 -13.35 46.52 22.92
C ALA A 29 -12.64 46.31 24.29
N PRO A 30 -13.16 46.85 25.42
CA PRO A 30 -12.34 47.40 26.50
C PRO A 30 -12.38 46.65 27.84
N GLN A 31 -11.38 46.92 28.69
CA GLN A 31 -11.35 46.62 30.13
C GLN A 31 -12.19 47.60 30.97
N PRO A 32 -12.51 47.21 32.22
CA PRO A 32 -12.35 48.13 33.33
C PRO A 32 -11.53 47.57 34.51
N ARG A 33 -10.82 48.49 35.17
CA ARG A 33 -10.06 48.35 36.43
C ARG A 33 -11.01 48.46 37.64
N CYS A 34 -10.63 47.84 38.79
CA CYS A 34 -10.20 48.58 40.01
C CYS A 34 -10.10 47.71 41.28
N ARG A 35 -8.96 47.92 42.00
CA ARG A 35 -8.73 48.02 43.47
C ARG A 35 -9.23 46.87 44.39
N GLY A 36 -8.34 46.14 45.08
CA GLY A 36 -7.68 46.48 46.36
C GLY A 36 -8.04 45.36 47.37
N GLY A 37 -7.31 44.90 48.38
CA GLY A 37 -5.99 45.16 48.96
C GLY A 37 -6.00 44.56 50.38
N ARG A 38 -4.99 43.73 50.76
CA ARG A 38 -4.55 43.37 52.15
C ARG A 38 -5.60 42.64 53.06
N SER A 39 -5.31 41.82 54.09
CA SER A 39 -4.13 41.39 54.86
C SER A 39 -4.58 40.35 55.93
N ARG A 40 -3.73 39.33 56.24
CA ARG A 40 -3.44 38.67 57.56
C ARG A 40 -4.60 38.10 58.41
N LEU A 41 -4.46 37.18 59.38
CA LEU A 41 -3.55 36.09 59.86
C LEU A 41 -4.29 35.53 61.11
N LEU A 42 -4.17 34.22 61.40
CA LEU A 42 -4.23 33.56 62.73
C LEU A 42 -5.61 33.56 63.46
N SER A 43 -6.05 32.60 64.28
CA SER A 43 -5.49 31.40 64.91
C SER A 43 -6.58 30.68 65.74
N ALA A 44 -6.38 29.37 65.96
CA ALA A 44 -6.70 28.58 67.17
C ALA A 44 -8.15 28.15 67.53
N LEU A 45 -8.21 26.87 67.94
CA LEU A 45 -9.31 26.01 68.43
C LEU A 45 -9.82 26.40 69.84
N PRO A 46 -11.03 25.96 70.27
CA PRO A 46 -11.14 24.71 71.06
C PRO A 46 -12.45 23.89 70.88
N SER A 47 -12.44 22.64 71.35
CA SER A 47 -13.53 21.63 71.53
C SER A 47 -14.14 21.66 72.96
N PRO A 48 -15.11 20.81 73.42
CA PRO A 48 -16.18 19.98 72.80
C PRO A 48 -17.62 19.98 73.47
N SER A 49 -18.63 19.41 72.75
CA SER A 49 -19.84 18.64 73.20
C SER A 49 -21.02 19.30 73.98
N PRO A 50 -22.26 18.70 74.08
CA PRO A 50 -22.93 17.59 73.34
C PRO A 50 -24.40 17.87 72.88
N SER A 51 -24.94 17.17 71.89
CA SER A 51 -26.41 16.93 71.69
C SER A 51 -26.66 15.68 70.79
N PRO A 52 -27.89 15.15 70.60
CA PRO A 52 -28.40 13.85 71.08
C PRO A 52 -28.55 12.79 69.94
N PRO A 53 -29.10 11.57 70.15
CA PRO A 53 -28.87 10.45 69.24
C PRO A 53 -29.79 10.47 68.01
N LEU A 54 -29.21 10.19 66.83
CA LEU A 54 -29.92 9.94 65.57
C LEU A 54 -30.08 8.44 65.29
N PRO A 55 -31.07 8.03 64.47
CA PRO A 55 -31.62 6.67 64.43
C PRO A 55 -30.78 5.67 63.63
N LEU A 56 -31.17 4.40 63.79
CA LEU A 56 -30.54 3.15 63.35
C LEU A 56 -30.21 3.00 61.84
N ALA A 57 -30.46 4.01 60.99
CA ALA A 57 -30.16 3.95 59.55
C ALA A 57 -28.70 4.31 59.19
N ALA A 58 -27.91 4.87 60.13
CA ALA A 58 -26.52 5.26 59.87
C ALA A 58 -25.48 4.13 60.05
N ARG A 59 -25.89 2.93 60.50
CA ARG A 59 -24.95 1.79 60.70
C ARG A 59 -24.65 0.98 59.44
N LEU A 60 -25.44 1.11 58.37
CA LEU A 60 -25.19 0.41 57.10
C LEU A 60 -24.30 1.21 56.11
N HIS A 61 -24.09 2.51 56.32
CA HIS A 61 -23.21 3.33 55.46
C HIS A 61 -21.74 3.38 55.91
N ARG A 62 -21.41 2.94 57.13
CA ARG A 62 -20.02 2.89 57.61
C ARG A 62 -19.26 1.61 57.21
N ALA A 63 -19.96 0.49 56.99
CA ALA A 63 -19.36 -0.73 56.44
C ALA A 63 -19.09 -0.62 54.92
N ALA A 64 -19.90 0.14 54.19
CA ALA A 64 -19.71 0.38 52.76
C ALA A 64 -18.53 1.30 52.45
N ARG A 65 -18.32 2.38 53.24
CA ARG A 65 -17.20 3.33 53.06
C ARG A 65 -15.83 2.78 53.47
N ALA A 66 -15.75 1.83 54.40
CA ALA A 66 -14.50 1.14 54.73
C ALA A 66 -14.07 0.17 53.62
N ARG A 67 -15.03 -0.50 52.97
CA ARG A 67 -14.77 -1.37 51.80
C ARG A 67 -14.43 -0.59 50.54
N THR A 68 -14.98 0.61 50.34
CA THR A 68 -14.61 1.48 49.20
C THR A 68 -13.25 2.16 49.40
N ARG A 69 -12.87 2.56 50.63
CA ARG A 69 -11.51 3.08 50.88
C ARG A 69 -10.43 2.01 50.79
N ALA A 70 -10.69 0.77 51.24
CA ALA A 70 -9.76 -0.33 51.05
C ALA A 70 -9.61 -0.73 49.56
N ARG A 71 -10.71 -0.72 48.77
CA ARG A 71 -10.65 -0.92 47.32
C ARG A 71 -10.02 0.24 46.56
N ALA A 72 -10.22 1.48 46.99
CA ALA A 72 -9.61 2.66 46.37
C ALA A 72 -8.12 2.76 46.70
N LEU A 73 -7.67 2.36 47.91
CA LEU A 73 -6.25 2.27 48.24
C LEU A 73 -5.57 1.09 47.54
N LEU A 74 -6.27 -0.04 47.35
CA LEU A 74 -5.80 -1.16 46.54
C LEU A 74 -5.72 -0.78 45.05
N LEU A 75 -6.67 0.01 44.53
CA LEU A 75 -6.60 0.57 43.18
C LEU A 75 -5.49 1.62 43.04
N LEU A 76 -5.25 2.47 44.04
CA LEU A 76 -4.16 3.46 44.03
C LEU A 76 -2.78 2.79 44.14
N LEU A 77 -2.66 1.68 44.87
CA LEU A 77 -1.45 0.84 44.92
C LEU A 77 -1.24 0.03 43.64
N LEU A 78 -2.32 -0.28 42.90
CA LEU A 78 -2.27 -0.89 41.55
C LEU A 78 -2.02 0.15 40.42
N LEU A 79 -2.14 1.44 40.72
CA LEU A 79 -1.91 2.58 39.80
C LEU A 79 -0.60 3.34 40.08
N LEU A 80 0.24 2.86 41.01
CA LEU A 80 1.65 3.24 41.00
C LEU A 80 2.23 2.80 39.65
N PRO A 81 3.01 3.65 38.95
CA PRO A 81 3.72 3.19 37.78
C PRO A 81 4.58 2.03 38.26
N LYS A 82 4.24 0.80 37.86
CA LYS A 82 5.24 -0.25 37.81
C LYS A 82 6.35 0.40 36.98
N GLN A 83 7.46 0.75 37.63
CA GLN A 83 8.70 0.94 36.91
C GLN A 83 8.73 -0.22 35.93
N LEU A 84 8.75 0.08 34.62
CA LEU A 84 8.98 -0.94 33.61
C LEU A 84 10.27 -1.64 34.03
N GLN A 85 10.14 -2.76 34.75
CA GLN A 85 11.21 -3.72 34.83
C GLN A 85 11.32 -4.18 33.39
N GLN A 86 12.36 -3.68 32.71
CA GLN A 86 12.79 -4.23 31.45
C GLN A 86 12.78 -5.76 31.62
N PRO A 87 12.15 -6.52 30.71
CA PRO A 87 12.22 -7.97 30.78
C PRO A 87 13.70 -8.33 30.93
N ARG A 88 14.05 -9.03 32.02
CA ARG A 88 15.43 -9.48 32.25
C ARG A 88 15.79 -10.28 31.01
N ARG A 89 16.65 -9.73 30.15
CA ARG A 89 17.13 -10.42 28.95
C ARG A 89 17.73 -11.73 29.39
N ASP A 90 17.36 -12.81 28.71
CA ASP A 90 18.02 -14.08 28.85
C ASP A 90 19.54 -13.85 28.68
N PRO A 91 20.38 -14.14 29.70
CA PRO A 91 21.81 -13.95 29.64
C PRO A 91 22.46 -14.64 28.43
N ALA A 92 21.93 -15.80 28.02
CA ALA A 92 22.43 -16.53 26.85
C ALA A 92 22.19 -15.77 25.55
N LEU A 93 20.98 -15.21 25.37
CA LEU A 93 20.66 -14.38 24.22
C LEU A 93 21.47 -13.07 24.21
N ALA A 94 21.64 -12.43 25.36
CA ALA A 94 22.45 -11.22 25.46
C ALA A 94 23.92 -11.48 25.06
N ALA A 95 24.48 -12.62 25.46
CA ALA A 95 25.81 -13.05 25.04
C ALA A 95 25.87 -13.34 23.53
N GLU A 96 24.86 -14.00 22.96
CA GLU A 96 24.81 -14.28 21.52
C GLU A 96 24.70 -12.99 20.68
N LEU A 97 23.86 -12.03 21.10
CA LEU A 97 23.76 -10.73 20.45
C LEU A 97 25.07 -9.94 20.52
N ALA A 98 25.79 -10.01 21.64
CA ALA A 98 27.11 -9.39 21.78
C ALA A 98 28.15 -10.04 20.86
N ARG A 99 28.14 -11.39 20.76
CA ARG A 99 29.00 -12.14 19.83
C ARG A 99 28.74 -11.75 18.39
N LEU A 100 27.49 -11.81 17.94
CA LEU A 100 27.10 -11.44 16.57
C LEU A 100 27.43 -9.98 16.26
N SER A 101 27.20 -9.07 17.20
CA SER A 101 27.57 -7.66 17.04
C SER A 101 29.08 -7.51 16.85
N ALA A 102 29.90 -8.21 17.64
CA ALA A 102 31.35 -8.20 17.48
C ALA A 102 31.80 -8.78 16.13
N VAL A 103 31.16 -9.86 15.65
CA VAL A 103 31.40 -10.40 14.29
C VAL A 103 31.09 -9.35 13.24
N ARG A 104 29.92 -8.71 13.31
CA ARG A 104 29.53 -7.66 12.35
C ARG A 104 30.51 -6.50 12.32
N GLU A 105 30.96 -6.01 13.48
CA GLU A 105 31.93 -4.91 13.54
C GLU A 105 33.29 -5.31 12.94
N ARG A 106 33.76 -6.55 13.17
CA ARG A 106 34.96 -7.08 12.49
C ARG A 106 34.78 -7.13 10.97
N LEU A 107 33.64 -7.60 10.49
CA LEU A 107 33.35 -7.67 9.05
C LEU A 107 33.22 -6.29 8.39
N ARG A 108 32.67 -5.30 9.11
CA ARG A 108 32.61 -3.90 8.66
C ARG A 108 33.99 -3.24 8.64
N GLY A 109 34.88 -3.60 9.57
CA GLY A 109 36.25 -3.09 9.64
C GLY A 109 37.21 -3.71 8.61
N ALA A 110 36.86 -4.86 8.05
CA ALA A 110 37.65 -5.56 7.02
C ALA A 110 37.64 -4.80 5.68
N ARG A 111 38.82 -4.64 5.05
CA ARG A 111 38.99 -3.85 3.82
C ARG A 111 38.92 -4.69 2.55
N THR A 112 39.26 -5.97 2.66
CA THR A 112 39.28 -6.92 1.54
C THR A 112 38.41 -8.14 1.84
N LEU A 113 38.10 -8.93 0.81
CA LEU A 113 37.40 -10.20 0.97
C LEU A 113 38.21 -11.17 1.85
N ASP A 114 39.54 -11.21 1.66
CA ASP A 114 40.44 -12.04 2.46
C ASP A 114 40.46 -11.62 3.94
N ASP A 115 40.37 -10.32 4.23
CA ASP A 115 40.23 -9.84 5.61
C ASP A 115 38.93 -10.34 6.24
N LYS A 116 37.82 -10.32 5.50
CA LYS A 116 36.53 -10.83 5.97
C LYS A 116 36.59 -12.34 6.22
N LEU A 117 37.20 -13.10 5.30
CA LEU A 117 37.38 -14.54 5.46
C LEU A 117 38.24 -14.86 6.69
N ARG A 118 39.38 -14.18 6.89
CA ARG A 118 40.21 -14.32 8.09
C ARG A 118 39.45 -13.98 9.38
N ALA A 119 38.61 -12.94 9.35
CA ALA A 119 37.78 -12.56 10.49
C ALA A 119 36.71 -13.62 10.85
N LEU A 120 36.18 -14.32 9.85
CA LEU A 120 35.26 -15.45 10.05
C LEU A 120 36.00 -16.71 10.46
N ASP A 121 37.19 -16.99 9.94
CA ASP A 121 38.01 -18.14 10.35
C ASP A 121 38.44 -18.06 11.82
N ALA A 122 38.60 -16.83 12.34
CA ALA A 122 38.84 -16.60 13.76
C ALA A 122 37.57 -16.69 14.63
N GLU A 123 36.38 -16.86 14.03
CA GLU A 123 35.13 -16.99 14.76
C GLU A 123 34.97 -18.43 15.28
N PRO A 124 34.79 -18.65 16.60
CA PRO A 124 34.83 -19.99 17.18
C PRO A 124 33.84 -21.00 16.59
N ARG A 125 32.61 -20.58 16.23
CA ARG A 125 31.58 -21.47 15.64
C ARG A 125 31.96 -21.85 14.21
N VAL A 126 32.50 -20.91 13.43
CA VAL A 126 33.01 -21.17 12.08
C VAL A 126 34.22 -22.10 12.12
N ALA A 127 35.19 -21.84 13.01
CA ALA A 127 36.38 -22.67 13.18
C ALA A 127 36.02 -24.09 13.64
N ALA A 128 35.05 -24.23 14.55
CA ALA A 128 34.56 -25.53 15.00
C ALA A 128 33.85 -26.30 13.87
N PHE A 129 33.07 -25.61 13.03
CA PHE A 129 32.32 -26.25 11.96
C PHE A 129 33.19 -26.63 10.75
N PHE A 130 34.10 -25.77 10.28
CA PHE A 130 34.90 -26.03 9.07
C PHE A 130 36.34 -26.51 9.34
N GLY A 131 36.80 -26.49 10.59
CA GLY A 131 38.18 -26.81 10.97
C GLY A 131 39.16 -25.64 10.77
N ALA A 132 40.33 -25.72 11.43
CA ALA A 132 41.33 -24.65 11.46
C ALA A 132 42.04 -24.39 10.11
N ASP A 133 42.00 -25.37 9.17
CA ASP A 133 42.61 -25.31 7.83
C ASP A 133 41.58 -25.14 6.69
N SER A 134 40.49 -24.42 6.97
CA SER A 134 39.30 -24.28 6.09
C SER A 134 39.58 -23.75 4.66
N GLY A 135 40.72 -23.09 4.43
CA GLY A 135 41.11 -22.52 3.13
C GLY A 135 41.73 -23.50 2.12
N ARG A 136 42.08 -24.73 2.52
CA ARG A 136 42.67 -25.76 1.62
C ARG A 136 41.86 -27.08 1.56
N GLY A 137 40.70 -27.14 2.22
CA GLY A 137 39.85 -28.33 2.30
C GLY A 137 38.72 -28.39 1.26
N VAL A 138 37.59 -29.02 1.62
CA VAL A 138 36.41 -29.31 0.76
C VAL A 138 35.75 -28.04 0.18
N LEU A 139 35.93 -26.87 0.82
CA LEU A 139 35.46 -25.58 0.32
C LEU A 139 36.30 -25.00 -0.83
N GLY A 140 37.47 -25.58 -1.14
CA GLY A 140 38.37 -25.08 -2.18
C GLY A 140 37.81 -25.15 -3.60
N ALA A 141 36.65 -25.79 -3.77
CA ALA A 141 35.93 -25.86 -5.04
C ALA A 141 34.99 -24.65 -5.26
N LEU A 142 34.77 -23.81 -4.25
CA LEU A 142 33.92 -22.62 -4.30
C LEU A 142 34.74 -21.33 -4.47
N GLU A 143 34.11 -20.30 -5.03
CA GLU A 143 34.70 -18.98 -5.11
C GLU A 143 34.83 -18.35 -3.71
N PRO A 144 35.84 -17.49 -3.44
CA PRO A 144 36.03 -16.88 -2.12
C PRO A 144 34.79 -16.15 -1.57
N ARG A 145 33.96 -15.57 -2.45
CA ARG A 145 32.69 -14.93 -2.06
C ARG A 145 31.66 -15.95 -1.60
N GLU A 146 31.58 -17.11 -2.24
CA GLU A 146 30.66 -18.19 -1.85
C GLU A 146 31.06 -18.78 -0.50
N VAL A 147 32.38 -18.95 -0.28
CA VAL A 147 32.94 -19.36 1.02
C VAL A 147 32.56 -18.36 2.12
N LEU A 148 32.63 -17.05 1.84
CA LEU A 148 32.20 -16.01 2.78
C LEU A 148 30.73 -16.20 3.19
N LEU A 149 29.82 -16.45 2.24
CA LEU A 149 28.40 -16.61 2.50
C LEU A 149 28.11 -17.80 3.43
N LEU A 150 28.73 -18.95 3.17
CA LEU A 150 28.59 -20.14 4.01
C LEU A 150 29.16 -19.91 5.42
N LYS A 151 30.33 -19.26 5.52
CA LYS A 151 30.92 -18.91 6.82
C LYS A 151 30.06 -17.91 7.60
N CYS A 152 29.43 -16.94 6.93
CA CYS A 152 28.47 -16.02 7.56
C CYS A 152 27.24 -16.75 8.08
N LEU A 153 26.70 -17.73 7.34
CA LEU A 153 25.56 -18.56 7.77
C LEU A 153 25.89 -19.34 9.06
N VAL A 154 27.06 -19.98 9.10
CA VAL A 154 27.54 -20.69 10.30
C VAL A 154 27.81 -19.72 11.44
N ALA A 155 28.46 -18.59 11.19
CA ALA A 155 28.66 -17.55 12.20
C ALA A 155 27.33 -17.02 12.76
N ALA A 156 26.26 -16.99 11.95
CA ALA A 156 24.89 -16.65 12.37
C ALA A 156 24.19 -17.76 13.19
N GLY A 157 24.81 -18.92 13.38
CA GLY A 157 24.23 -20.06 14.09
C GLY A 157 23.21 -20.84 13.29
N GLN A 158 23.33 -20.85 11.97
CA GLN A 158 22.37 -21.49 11.06
C GLN A 158 23.02 -22.64 10.28
N GLU A 159 24.02 -23.29 10.89
CA GLU A 159 24.76 -24.42 10.31
C GLU A 159 23.88 -25.62 9.96
N HIS A 160 22.74 -25.81 10.63
CA HIS A 160 21.77 -26.88 10.35
C HIS A 160 21.17 -26.80 8.93
N VAL A 161 21.18 -25.61 8.31
CA VAL A 161 20.78 -25.44 6.90
C VAL A 161 21.67 -26.25 5.97
N LEU A 162 22.91 -26.56 6.37
CA LEU A 162 23.89 -27.32 5.58
C LEU A 162 23.75 -28.85 5.74
N GLY A 163 22.84 -29.31 6.62
CA GLY A 163 22.61 -30.73 6.96
C GLY A 163 23.21 -31.14 8.31
N ASP A 164 22.64 -32.17 8.94
CA ASP A 164 23.07 -32.68 10.25
C ASP A 164 24.33 -33.56 10.16
N ASP A 165 25.16 -33.44 11.20
CA ASP A 165 26.38 -34.17 11.56
C ASP A 165 27.51 -34.26 10.53
N LEU A 166 28.56 -33.47 10.77
CA LEU A 166 29.86 -33.64 10.14
C LEU A 166 30.91 -33.98 11.19
N ASP A 167 31.35 -35.24 11.14
CA ASP A 167 32.67 -35.64 11.60
C ASP A 167 33.68 -35.21 10.52
N TRP A 168 34.07 -33.93 10.51
CA TRP A 168 35.11 -33.38 9.61
C TRP A 168 36.52 -33.95 9.88
N SER A 169 36.66 -34.77 10.91
CA SER A 169 37.93 -35.30 11.42
C SER A 169 38.49 -36.51 10.66
N GLY A 170 37.71 -37.11 9.74
CA GLY A 170 38.07 -38.35 9.04
C GLY A 170 39.04 -38.19 7.87
N LEU A 171 40.24 -37.64 8.09
CA LEU A 171 41.39 -37.94 7.25
C LEU A 171 42.12 -39.13 7.89
N TRP A 172 42.35 -40.19 7.13
CA TRP A 172 42.96 -41.49 7.50
C TRP A 172 41.99 -42.54 8.08
N HIS A 173 41.20 -43.20 7.23
CA HIS A 173 41.05 -44.66 7.19
C HIS A 173 40.13 -45.04 6.02
N HIS A 174 40.72 -45.29 4.86
CA HIS A 174 40.09 -46.12 3.83
C HIS A 174 40.23 -47.56 4.30
N GLU A 175 39.21 -48.11 4.96
CA GLU A 175 39.06 -49.57 5.02
C GLU A 175 37.58 -49.95 5.03
N HIS A 176 37.30 -50.99 4.26
CA HIS A 176 36.00 -51.46 3.85
C HIS A 176 35.07 -51.82 5.03
N HIS A 177 33.96 -51.10 5.18
CA HIS A 177 32.74 -51.65 5.77
C HIS A 177 31.51 -51.19 4.99
N ARG A 178 31.20 -51.91 3.91
CA ARG A 178 29.84 -52.04 3.40
C ARG A 178 29.15 -53.10 4.25
N GLU A 179 28.39 -52.70 5.26
CA GLU A 179 27.26 -53.51 5.77
C GLU A 179 26.39 -52.68 6.73
N ASN A 180 25.15 -52.44 6.31
CA ASN A 180 23.98 -52.05 7.09
C ASN A 180 24.11 -50.89 8.10
N GLY A 181 23.99 -49.66 7.58
CA GLY A 181 23.65 -48.46 8.35
C GLY A 181 23.30 -47.32 7.38
N VAL A 182 22.23 -46.58 7.66
CA VAL A 182 21.75 -45.46 6.83
C VAL A 182 22.89 -44.45 6.65
N ASN A 183 23.34 -44.24 5.41
CA ASN A 183 24.31 -43.21 5.03
C ASN A 183 23.71 -41.82 5.30
N GLY A 184 24.01 -41.24 6.47
CA GLY A 184 23.79 -39.82 6.74
C GLY A 184 25.05 -39.04 6.42
N GLY A 185 25.30 -38.74 5.15
CA GLY A 185 26.34 -37.79 4.73
C GLY A 185 25.78 -36.37 4.73
N SER A 186 26.61 -35.35 5.05
CA SER A 186 26.19 -33.95 4.89
C SER A 186 25.92 -33.63 3.43
N ALA A 187 24.72 -33.13 3.13
CA ALA A 187 24.32 -32.68 1.79
C ALA A 187 25.29 -31.64 1.19
N LEU A 188 25.88 -30.78 2.02
CA LEU A 188 26.93 -29.87 1.57
C LEU A 188 28.19 -30.62 1.09
N ARG A 189 28.60 -31.65 1.82
CA ARG A 189 29.79 -32.45 1.48
C ARG A 189 29.56 -33.23 0.19
N GLU A 190 28.39 -33.81 0.00
CA GLU A 190 28.00 -34.52 -1.23
C GLU A 190 27.94 -33.56 -2.45
N ALA A 191 27.35 -32.38 -2.28
CA ALA A 191 27.36 -31.32 -3.29
C ALA A 191 28.79 -30.86 -3.65
N LEU A 192 29.64 -30.60 -2.65
CA LEU A 192 31.02 -30.15 -2.88
C LEU A 192 31.91 -31.22 -3.52
N TYR A 193 31.74 -32.50 -3.18
CA TYR A 193 32.46 -33.58 -3.87
C TYR A 193 32.02 -33.72 -5.32
N THR A 194 30.72 -33.56 -5.60
CA THR A 194 30.23 -33.50 -6.99
C THR A 194 30.89 -32.36 -7.76
N LEU A 195 30.99 -31.18 -7.15
CA LEU A 195 31.65 -30.01 -7.73
C LEU A 195 33.13 -30.28 -8.02
N ALA A 196 33.87 -30.81 -7.04
CA ALA A 196 35.29 -31.15 -7.18
C ALA A 196 35.53 -32.24 -8.26
N GLY A 197 34.65 -33.24 -8.37
CA GLY A 197 34.71 -34.28 -9.39
C GLY A 197 34.51 -33.76 -10.82
N LEU A 198 33.69 -32.73 -11.00
CA LEU A 198 33.49 -32.05 -12.29
C LEU A 198 34.71 -31.20 -12.67
N VAL A 199 35.30 -30.47 -11.72
CA VAL A 199 36.52 -29.67 -11.93
C VAL A 199 37.72 -30.57 -12.24
N GLY A 200 37.83 -31.74 -11.58
CA GLY A 200 38.86 -32.74 -11.86
C GLY A 200 38.77 -33.35 -13.26
N LYS A 201 37.55 -33.63 -13.75
CA LYS A 201 37.30 -34.19 -15.10
C LYS A 201 37.62 -33.22 -16.24
N TRP A 202 37.67 -31.92 -16.00
CA TRP A 202 38.13 -30.94 -16.99
C TRP A 202 39.66 -30.83 -17.09
N SER A 203 40.39 -31.42 -16.15
CA SER A 203 41.85 -31.38 -16.13
C SER A 203 42.51 -32.62 -16.77
N SER A 204 41.72 -33.62 -17.21
CA SER A 204 42.20 -34.84 -17.87
C SER A 204 41.31 -35.19 -19.07
N GLU A 205 41.88 -35.20 -20.28
CA GLU A 205 41.21 -35.39 -21.56
C GLU A 205 40.27 -36.62 -21.65
N GLY A 206 39.20 -36.49 -22.45
CA GLY A 206 38.50 -37.61 -23.09
C GLY A 206 37.12 -37.95 -22.53
N VAL A 207 36.06 -37.44 -23.17
CA VAL A 207 34.66 -37.74 -22.89
C VAL A 207 34.34 -39.23 -23.08
N VAL A 208 33.88 -39.89 -22.03
CA VAL A 208 32.99 -41.07 -22.12
C VAL A 208 31.85 -40.88 -21.13
N GLY A 209 30.64 -40.80 -21.67
CA GLY A 209 29.39 -40.65 -20.92
C GLY A 209 29.09 -41.88 -20.07
N GLY A 210 28.81 -41.62 -18.79
CA GLY A 210 28.24 -42.58 -17.85
C GLY A 210 27.21 -41.85 -17.01
N GLU A 211 25.97 -42.34 -17.07
CA GLU A 211 24.77 -41.80 -16.43
C GLU A 211 24.94 -41.63 -14.91
N THR A 212 24.75 -40.42 -14.40
CA THR A 212 24.60 -40.14 -12.96
C THR A 212 23.38 -39.25 -12.73
N GLY A 213 22.19 -39.83 -12.78
CA GLY A 213 20.92 -39.13 -12.54
C GLY A 213 20.67 -38.69 -11.09
N VAL A 214 21.53 -39.07 -10.13
CA VAL A 214 21.34 -38.78 -8.69
C VAL A 214 22.17 -37.58 -8.22
N SER A 215 23.18 -37.13 -8.98
CA SER A 215 24.20 -36.14 -8.56
C SER A 215 23.93 -34.68 -9.02
N SER A 216 22.92 -34.47 -9.87
CA SER A 216 22.53 -33.12 -10.38
C SER A 216 21.84 -32.26 -9.32
N GLY A 217 20.98 -32.87 -8.50
CA GLY A 217 20.01 -32.14 -7.67
C GLY A 217 20.63 -31.37 -6.51
N GLU A 218 21.61 -31.93 -5.79
CA GLU A 218 22.23 -31.24 -4.65
C GLU A 218 23.09 -30.05 -5.06
N MET A 219 23.72 -30.13 -6.23
CA MET A 219 24.45 -29.03 -6.83
C MET A 219 23.54 -27.86 -7.18
N GLU A 220 22.35 -28.13 -7.72
CA GLU A 220 21.33 -27.11 -7.97
C GLU A 220 20.84 -26.48 -6.66
N LEU A 221 20.67 -27.28 -5.59
CA LEU A 221 20.30 -26.78 -4.27
C LEU A 221 21.40 -25.90 -3.67
N LEU A 222 22.67 -26.29 -3.75
CA LEU A 222 23.78 -25.48 -3.27
C LEU A 222 23.86 -24.14 -4.02
N ARG A 223 23.71 -24.15 -5.35
CA ARG A 223 23.66 -22.91 -6.15
C ARG A 223 22.47 -22.03 -5.75
N SER A 224 21.31 -22.63 -5.51
CA SER A 224 20.12 -21.92 -5.03
C SER A 224 20.34 -21.29 -3.65
N LEU A 225 20.95 -22.03 -2.71
CA LEU A 225 21.33 -21.53 -1.40
C LEU A 225 22.31 -20.36 -1.51
N LEU A 226 23.38 -20.51 -2.30
CA LEU A 226 24.39 -19.47 -2.47
C LEU A 226 23.79 -18.20 -3.09
N LYS A 227 22.85 -18.34 -4.04
CA LYS A 227 22.08 -17.21 -4.57
C LYS A 227 21.24 -16.55 -3.46
N PHE A 228 20.47 -17.33 -2.71
CA PHE A 228 19.64 -16.82 -1.61
C PHE A 228 20.46 -16.07 -0.55
N LEU A 229 21.60 -16.63 -0.12
CA LEU A 229 22.51 -15.98 0.82
C LEU A 229 23.17 -14.73 0.22
N GLY A 230 23.54 -14.79 -1.06
CA GLY A 230 24.13 -13.67 -1.79
C GLY A 230 23.18 -12.48 -1.90
N ASP A 231 21.92 -12.73 -2.21
CA ASP A 231 20.86 -11.72 -2.28
C ASP A 231 20.64 -11.05 -0.91
N ILE A 232 20.66 -11.82 0.18
CA ILE A 232 20.56 -11.28 1.55
C ILE A 232 21.79 -10.43 1.91
N GLU A 233 22.99 -10.96 1.69
CA GLU A 233 24.25 -10.28 2.04
C GLU A 233 24.38 -8.93 1.31
N GLU A 234 23.98 -8.89 0.03
CA GLU A 234 24.03 -7.68 -0.78
C GLU A 234 22.94 -6.67 -0.42
N PHE A 235 21.68 -7.12 -0.31
CA PHE A 235 20.57 -6.20 -0.08
C PHE A 235 20.53 -5.66 1.36
N TYR A 236 20.83 -6.50 2.35
CA TYR A 236 20.82 -6.11 3.76
C TYR A 236 22.18 -5.63 4.27
N ASP A 237 23.10 -5.28 3.37
CA ASP A 237 24.43 -4.74 3.69
C ASP A 237 24.38 -3.53 4.66
N CYS A 238 23.37 -2.68 4.50
CA CYS A 238 23.07 -1.52 5.33
C CYS A 238 22.91 -1.85 6.83
N ILE A 239 22.48 -3.07 7.16
CA ILE A 239 22.39 -3.57 8.54
C ILE A 239 23.47 -4.61 8.89
N GLY A 240 24.32 -4.98 7.93
CA GLY A 240 25.42 -5.93 8.09
C GLY A 240 25.20 -7.29 7.44
N GLY A 241 24.41 -7.37 6.38
CA GLY A 241 24.19 -8.58 5.59
C GLY A 241 23.54 -9.69 6.40
N ILE A 242 23.96 -10.94 6.18
CA ILE A 242 23.41 -12.13 6.86
C ILE A 242 23.49 -12.00 8.39
N ILE A 243 24.63 -11.55 8.91
CA ILE A 243 24.84 -11.34 10.36
C ILE A 243 23.90 -10.23 10.87
N GLY A 244 23.76 -9.15 10.11
CA GLY A 244 22.84 -8.06 10.39
C GLY A 244 21.39 -8.52 10.51
N VAL A 245 20.93 -9.33 9.54
CA VAL A 245 19.59 -9.93 9.54
C VAL A 245 19.39 -10.84 10.75
N GLN A 246 20.37 -11.67 11.11
CA GLN A 246 20.25 -12.53 12.29
C GLN A 246 20.16 -11.71 13.58
N ILE A 247 21.00 -10.67 13.73
CA ILE A 247 20.89 -9.74 14.86
C ILE A 247 19.50 -9.12 14.91
N SER A 248 18.97 -8.70 13.75
CA SER A 248 17.60 -8.21 13.58
C SER A 248 16.58 -9.18 14.17
N LEU A 249 16.55 -10.41 13.67
CA LEU A 249 15.61 -11.44 14.10
C LEU A 249 15.71 -11.75 15.61
N SER A 250 16.93 -11.89 16.14
CA SER A 250 17.17 -12.28 17.54
C SER A 250 16.72 -11.25 18.57
N ASN A 251 16.81 -9.95 18.28
CA ASN A 251 16.31 -8.95 19.23
C ASN A 251 14.77 -8.86 19.20
N TYR A 252 14.11 -8.97 18.04
CA TYR A 252 12.64 -8.87 17.99
C TYR A 252 11.93 -10.12 18.53
N GLY A 253 12.58 -11.30 18.52
CA GLY A 253 11.98 -12.54 19.02
C GLY A 253 11.66 -12.58 20.51
N THR A 254 12.12 -11.58 21.28
CA THR A 254 11.93 -11.52 22.74
C THR A 254 10.78 -10.64 23.20
N GLY A 255 10.03 -10.02 22.29
CA GLY A 255 9.16 -8.90 22.66
C GLY A 255 9.92 -7.72 23.29
N ALA A 256 11.26 -7.72 23.22
CA ALA A 256 12.06 -6.57 23.57
C ALA A 256 12.11 -5.61 22.37
N PRO A 257 11.95 -4.30 22.58
CA PRO A 257 12.23 -3.34 21.53
C PRO A 257 13.68 -3.49 21.07
N PHE A 258 13.85 -3.58 19.75
CA PHE A 258 15.15 -3.52 19.11
C PHE A 258 15.88 -2.27 19.58
N ASN A 259 17.02 -2.48 20.22
CA ASN A 259 18.00 -1.45 20.56
C ASN A 259 19.22 -1.61 19.64
N LEU A 260 19.01 -1.86 18.34
CA LEU A 260 19.91 -1.25 17.37
C LEU A 260 19.20 -0.05 16.76
N LYS A 261 19.61 1.10 17.30
CA LYS A 261 20.03 2.30 16.58
C LYS A 261 20.01 2.17 15.04
N GLY A 262 18.82 2.07 14.46
CA GLY A 262 18.58 2.69 13.18
C GLY A 262 18.57 4.20 13.41
N PRO A 263 18.99 5.04 12.46
CA PRO A 263 19.11 6.48 12.69
C PRO A 263 17.79 7.17 13.11
N HIS A 264 16.63 6.50 13.01
CA HIS A 264 15.32 7.07 13.38
C HIS A 264 14.47 6.21 14.33
N ALA A 265 15.00 5.09 14.85
CA ALA A 265 14.56 4.63 16.16
C ALA A 265 15.43 5.39 17.16
N PRO A 266 14.90 6.42 17.86
CA PRO A 266 15.73 7.22 18.72
C PRO A 266 16.39 6.26 19.71
N ALA A 267 17.71 6.39 19.86
CA ALA A 267 18.23 6.26 21.21
C ALA A 267 17.25 7.07 22.07
N SER A 268 16.58 6.52 23.07
CA SER A 268 15.92 7.40 24.03
C SER A 268 16.98 8.06 24.91
N GLN A 269 17.86 8.82 24.23
CA GLN A 269 18.33 10.12 24.62
C GLN A 269 17.21 11.17 24.51
N ASP A 270 16.10 10.87 23.83
CA ASP A 270 14.91 11.72 23.89
C ASP A 270 14.33 11.75 25.30
N LYS A 271 14.20 12.96 25.84
CA LYS A 271 13.60 13.22 27.16
C LYS A 271 12.10 12.98 27.15
N PHE A 272 11.46 13.13 25.98
CA PHE A 272 10.02 13.14 25.84
C PHE A 272 9.60 12.66 24.44
N VAL A 273 8.55 11.84 24.38
CA VAL A 273 7.86 11.44 23.15
C VAL A 273 6.37 11.35 23.47
N ASP A 274 5.53 11.98 22.65
CA ASP A 274 4.07 11.91 22.75
C ASP A 274 3.45 11.82 21.35
N PHE A 275 2.20 11.34 21.31
CA PHE A 275 1.44 11.12 20.09
C PHE A 275 0.13 11.90 20.14
N HIS A 276 -0.16 12.60 19.06
CA HIS A 276 -1.38 13.38 18.91
C HIS A 276 -2.14 12.96 17.66
N VAL A 277 -3.46 13.15 17.67
CA VAL A 277 -4.24 13.03 16.43
C VAL A 277 -3.79 14.16 15.53
N PRO A 278 -3.32 13.87 14.31
CA PRO A 278 -2.82 14.91 13.43
C PRO A 278 -3.99 15.76 12.91
N ASP A 279 -3.91 17.07 13.07
CA ASP A 279 -4.84 17.98 12.41
C ASP A 279 -4.45 18.07 10.92
N GLY A 280 -5.43 17.90 10.03
CA GLY A 280 -5.17 17.84 8.60
C GLY A 280 -6.40 18.22 7.78
N LEU A 281 -6.19 18.37 6.48
CA LEU A 281 -7.21 18.86 5.57
C LEU A 281 -8.30 17.81 5.35
N ASN A 282 -9.53 18.12 5.76
CA ASN A 282 -10.71 17.31 5.43
C ASN A 282 -11.29 17.76 4.09
N LEU A 283 -11.11 16.93 3.05
CA LEU A 283 -11.57 17.20 1.68
C LEU A 283 -13.10 17.29 1.56
N MET A 284 -13.84 16.79 2.56
CA MET A 284 -15.30 16.88 2.62
C MET A 284 -15.80 18.21 3.19
N GLU A 285 -14.99 18.90 3.99
CA GLU A 285 -15.36 20.17 4.62
C GLU A 285 -15.02 21.36 3.74
N ASP A 286 -13.82 21.36 3.13
CA ASP A 286 -13.37 22.40 2.20
C ASP A 286 -13.30 21.84 0.76
N THR A 287 -14.47 21.76 0.13
CA THR A 287 -14.64 21.19 -1.22
C THR A 287 -14.00 22.05 -2.32
N GLU A 288 -13.94 23.37 -2.14
CA GLU A 288 -13.26 24.29 -3.06
C GLU A 288 -11.75 24.06 -3.03
N TYR A 289 -11.14 24.01 -1.84
CA TYR A 289 -9.73 23.71 -1.72
C TYR A 289 -9.40 22.29 -2.19
N ALA A 290 -10.27 21.30 -1.90
CA ALA A 290 -10.10 19.93 -2.40
C ALA A 290 -10.04 19.89 -3.94
N SER A 291 -10.93 20.63 -4.61
CA SER A 291 -10.96 20.76 -6.06
C SER A 291 -9.72 21.47 -6.60
N GLN A 292 -9.30 22.55 -5.94
CA GLN A 292 -8.08 23.28 -6.27
C GLN A 292 -6.82 22.42 -6.13
N ALA A 293 -6.71 21.66 -5.04
CA ALA A 293 -5.60 20.75 -4.79
C ALA A 293 -5.56 19.64 -5.85
N ALA A 294 -6.71 19.08 -6.21
CA ALA A 294 -6.81 18.08 -7.26
C ALA A 294 -6.40 18.62 -8.63
N LEU A 295 -6.77 19.88 -8.94
CA LEU A 295 -6.30 20.56 -10.15
C LEU A 295 -4.78 20.76 -10.17
N TRP A 296 -4.15 21.12 -9.04
CA TRP A 296 -2.68 21.15 -8.96
C TRP A 296 -2.07 19.78 -9.22
N GLY A 297 -2.72 18.70 -8.77
CA GLY A 297 -2.29 17.33 -9.05
C GLY A 297 -2.35 16.98 -10.54
N ILE A 298 -3.43 17.38 -11.23
CA ILE A 298 -3.55 17.20 -12.68
C ILE A 298 -2.55 18.07 -13.42
N GLU A 299 -2.42 19.35 -13.08
CA GLU A 299 -1.42 20.27 -13.66
C GLU A 299 0.02 19.73 -13.50
N GLY A 300 0.33 19.21 -12.32
CA GLY A 300 1.63 18.64 -11.98
C GLY A 300 1.86 17.20 -12.46
N LEU A 301 0.91 16.58 -13.16
CA LEU A 301 1.01 15.18 -13.60
C LEU A 301 2.30 14.87 -14.40
N PRO A 302 2.80 15.76 -15.29
CA PRO A 302 4.09 15.56 -15.95
C PRO A 302 5.30 15.50 -15.00
N GLU A 303 5.16 15.96 -13.76
CA GLU A 303 6.21 15.93 -12.74
C GLU A 303 6.03 14.74 -11.76
N LEU A 304 5.01 13.90 -11.97
CA LEU A 304 4.71 12.73 -11.15
C LEU A 304 5.18 11.43 -11.80
N GLY A 305 5.54 10.47 -10.95
CA GLY A 305 5.63 9.04 -11.28
C GLY A 305 4.65 8.20 -10.44
N GLU A 306 4.61 6.91 -10.71
CA GLU A 306 3.82 5.95 -9.95
C GLU A 306 4.71 4.83 -9.40
N ILE A 307 4.52 4.47 -8.13
CA ILE A 307 5.26 3.40 -7.47
C ILE A 307 4.29 2.39 -6.87
N TYR A 308 4.33 1.14 -7.34
CA TYR A 308 3.40 0.09 -6.94
C TYR A 308 4.12 -1.09 -6.26
N PRO A 309 3.93 -1.31 -4.94
CA PRO A 309 4.35 -2.53 -4.27
C PRO A 309 3.39 -3.70 -4.57
N ILE A 310 3.78 -4.59 -5.47
CA ILE A 310 2.99 -5.75 -5.96
C ILE A 310 3.69 -7.08 -5.63
N GLY A 311 4.34 -7.18 -4.47
CA GLY A 311 5.04 -8.41 -4.06
C GLY A 311 4.19 -9.49 -3.36
N GLY A 312 2.87 -9.29 -3.25
CA GLY A 312 1.98 -10.12 -2.41
C GLY A 312 1.31 -11.29 -3.14
N ALA A 313 1.27 -12.45 -2.47
CA ALA A 313 0.52 -13.63 -2.92
C ALA A 313 -1.00 -13.51 -2.65
N GLY A 314 -1.79 -14.21 -3.45
CA GLY A 314 -3.24 -14.30 -3.38
C GLY A 314 -3.75 -15.39 -2.42
N ASP A 315 -2.89 -15.99 -1.58
CA ASP A 315 -3.25 -17.09 -0.67
C ASP A 315 -4.50 -16.78 0.16
N ARG A 316 -4.57 -15.56 0.73
CA ARG A 316 -5.71 -15.14 1.58
C ARG A 316 -7.01 -14.97 0.80
N LEU A 317 -6.93 -14.76 -0.51
CA LEU A 317 -8.06 -14.72 -1.42
C LEU A 317 -8.47 -16.14 -1.87
N GLY A 318 -7.63 -17.16 -1.61
CA GLY A 318 -7.77 -18.48 -2.20
C GLY A 318 -7.59 -18.44 -3.72
N LEU A 319 -6.78 -17.49 -4.22
CA LEU A 319 -6.51 -17.35 -5.64
C LEU A 319 -5.41 -18.34 -6.03
N VAL A 320 -5.78 -19.29 -6.87
CA VAL A 320 -4.94 -20.38 -7.36
C VAL A 320 -5.06 -20.51 -8.87
N ASP A 321 -4.02 -21.02 -9.50
CA ASP A 321 -4.01 -21.46 -10.88
C ASP A 321 -4.91 -22.70 -11.04
N SER A 322 -5.75 -22.72 -12.06
CA SER A 322 -6.71 -23.81 -12.26
C SER A 322 -6.07 -25.10 -12.78
N GLU A 323 -4.92 -25.02 -13.44
CA GLU A 323 -4.21 -26.16 -14.00
C GLU A 323 -3.23 -26.75 -13.00
N THR A 324 -2.43 -25.91 -12.35
CA THR A 324 -1.36 -26.36 -11.44
C THR A 324 -1.81 -26.42 -9.98
N GLY A 325 -2.87 -25.70 -9.60
CA GLY A 325 -3.32 -25.55 -8.21
C GLY A 325 -2.43 -24.65 -7.36
N GLU A 326 -1.38 -24.05 -7.92
CA GLU A 326 -0.47 -23.16 -7.19
C GLU A 326 -1.12 -21.81 -6.89
N SER A 327 -0.79 -21.18 -5.76
CA SER A 327 -1.30 -19.83 -5.48
C SER A 327 -0.74 -18.80 -6.45
N LEU A 328 -1.59 -17.89 -6.92
CA LEU A 328 -1.24 -16.79 -7.82
C LEU A 328 -1.06 -15.47 -7.07
N PRO A 329 -0.34 -14.48 -7.64
CA PRO A 329 -0.30 -13.13 -7.10
C PRO A 329 -1.67 -12.48 -6.98
N ALA A 330 -1.86 -11.67 -5.93
CA ALA A 330 -3.13 -10.98 -5.71
C ALA A 330 -3.51 -10.03 -6.87
N ALA A 331 -2.53 -9.49 -7.58
CA ALA A 331 -2.76 -8.60 -8.72
C ALA A 331 -3.52 -9.27 -9.89
N LEU A 332 -3.50 -10.61 -9.97
CA LEU A 332 -4.21 -11.39 -10.98
C LEU A 332 -5.68 -11.62 -10.64
N LEU A 333 -6.15 -11.20 -9.45
CA LEU A 333 -7.53 -11.40 -9.05
C LEU A 333 -8.48 -10.81 -10.12
N PRO A 334 -9.35 -11.63 -10.76
CA PRO A 334 -10.33 -11.14 -11.72
C PRO A 334 -11.43 -10.40 -10.95
N TYR A 335 -11.37 -9.09 -10.96
CA TYR A 335 -12.23 -8.19 -10.23
C TYR A 335 -12.95 -7.26 -11.20
N CYS A 336 -14.29 -7.27 -11.16
CA CYS A 336 -15.15 -6.54 -12.09
C CYS A 336 -14.75 -6.73 -13.57
N GLY A 337 -14.50 -7.98 -13.96
CA GLY A 337 -14.15 -8.40 -15.31
C GLY A 337 -12.66 -8.28 -15.69
N ARG A 338 -11.79 -7.78 -14.80
CA ARG A 338 -10.38 -7.45 -15.13
C ARG A 338 -9.43 -7.80 -14.00
N SER A 339 -8.12 -7.87 -14.28
CA SER A 339 -7.14 -7.99 -13.21
C SER A 339 -7.08 -6.71 -12.35
N LEU A 340 -6.71 -6.81 -11.07
CA LEU A 340 -6.51 -5.63 -10.24
C LEU A 340 -5.40 -4.71 -10.79
N LEU A 341 -4.37 -5.28 -11.42
CA LEU A 341 -3.32 -4.50 -12.09
C LEU A 341 -3.86 -3.67 -13.24
N GLU A 342 -4.72 -4.26 -14.08
CA GLU A 342 -5.36 -3.53 -15.19
C GLU A 342 -6.22 -2.38 -14.68
N GLY A 343 -7.01 -2.58 -13.62
CA GLY A 343 -7.77 -1.51 -12.98
C GLY A 343 -6.88 -0.35 -12.52
N LEU A 344 -5.74 -0.66 -11.90
CA LEU A 344 -4.77 0.33 -11.42
C LEU A 344 -4.20 1.21 -12.55
N ILE A 345 -3.91 0.62 -13.71
CA ILE A 345 -3.38 1.33 -14.88
C ILE A 345 -4.47 2.14 -15.59
N ARG A 346 -5.71 1.65 -15.62
CA ARG A 346 -6.85 2.38 -16.18
C ARG A 346 -7.14 3.67 -15.40
N ASP A 347 -7.03 3.65 -14.07
CA ASP A 347 -7.12 4.87 -13.24
C ASP A 347 -6.03 5.89 -13.61
N LEU A 348 -4.81 5.42 -13.89
CA LEU A 348 -3.70 6.29 -14.29
C LEU A 348 -3.95 6.91 -15.66
N GLN A 349 -4.34 6.10 -16.64
CA GLN A 349 -4.67 6.56 -17.99
C GLN A 349 -5.80 7.59 -17.99
N ALA A 350 -6.81 7.43 -17.11
CA ALA A 350 -7.89 8.41 -16.97
C ALA A 350 -7.41 9.78 -16.50
N ARG A 351 -6.40 9.84 -15.63
CA ARG A 351 -5.80 11.11 -15.18
C ARG A 351 -4.96 11.78 -16.27
N GLU A 352 -4.20 10.98 -17.02
CA GLU A 352 -3.45 11.46 -18.19
C GLU A 352 -4.39 11.99 -19.28
N PHE A 353 -5.50 11.28 -19.50
CA PHE A 353 -6.55 11.73 -20.38
C PHE A 353 -7.14 13.05 -19.92
N LEU A 354 -7.45 13.21 -18.63
CA LEU A 354 -7.94 14.49 -18.10
C LEU A 354 -6.91 15.63 -18.27
N HIS A 355 -5.64 15.38 -17.96
CA HIS A 355 -4.56 16.36 -18.19
C HIS A 355 -4.50 16.79 -19.66
N PHE A 356 -4.52 15.84 -20.58
CA PHE A 356 -4.57 16.12 -22.02
C PHE A 356 -5.79 16.96 -22.40
N LYS A 357 -6.99 16.61 -21.90
CA LYS A 357 -8.23 17.33 -22.21
C LYS A 357 -8.21 18.78 -21.71
N ILE A 358 -7.55 19.06 -20.58
CA ILE A 358 -7.46 20.42 -20.01
C ILE A 358 -6.36 21.24 -20.67
N TYR A 359 -5.17 20.66 -20.86
CA TYR A 359 -3.96 21.41 -21.24
C TYR A 359 -3.52 21.21 -22.69
N GLY A 360 -4.16 20.29 -23.43
CA GLY A 360 -3.83 19.96 -24.82
C GLY A 360 -2.46 19.27 -24.99
N LYS A 361 -1.87 18.78 -23.89
CA LYS A 361 -0.56 18.12 -23.90
C LYS A 361 -0.69 16.73 -23.31
N GLN A 362 -0.20 15.73 -24.03
CA GLN A 362 -0.14 14.38 -23.52
C GLN A 362 1.06 14.23 -22.59
N CYS A 363 0.91 13.39 -21.57
CA CYS A 363 2.00 12.95 -20.72
C CYS A 363 1.84 11.45 -20.45
N ILE A 364 2.94 10.72 -20.51
CA ILE A 364 3.00 9.32 -20.08
C ILE A 364 3.74 9.28 -18.74
N THR A 365 2.99 8.93 -17.71
CA THR A 365 3.49 8.80 -16.34
C THR A 365 4.27 7.49 -16.21
N PRO A 366 5.55 7.55 -15.83
CA PRO A 366 6.37 6.35 -15.64
C PRO A 366 5.89 5.55 -14.43
N VAL A 367 5.87 4.22 -14.57
CA VAL A 367 5.37 3.28 -13.56
C VAL A 367 6.51 2.36 -13.08
N ALA A 368 6.81 2.41 -11.78
CA ALA A 368 7.76 1.53 -11.13
C ALA A 368 6.99 0.48 -10.30
N ILE A 369 7.26 -0.80 -10.51
CA ILE A 369 6.56 -1.90 -9.85
C ILE A 369 7.55 -2.77 -9.09
N MET A 370 7.38 -2.87 -7.77
CA MET A 370 8.14 -3.79 -6.95
C MET A 370 7.44 -5.15 -6.87
N THR A 371 8.10 -6.23 -7.29
CA THR A 371 7.57 -7.61 -7.32
C THR A 371 8.28 -8.51 -6.29
N SER A 372 8.02 -9.82 -6.31
CA SER A 372 8.79 -10.85 -5.61
C SER A 372 8.96 -12.11 -6.49
N SER A 373 9.87 -13.01 -6.13
CA SER A 373 9.99 -14.35 -6.76
C SER A 373 9.00 -15.36 -6.20
N VAL A 374 8.40 -15.08 -5.05
CA VAL A 374 7.47 -16.02 -4.40
C VAL A 374 6.26 -16.23 -5.31
N LYS A 375 5.94 -17.52 -5.57
CA LYS A 375 4.83 -17.92 -6.44
C LYS A 375 4.91 -17.31 -7.84
N ASN A 376 6.13 -17.28 -8.39
CA ASN A 376 6.42 -16.75 -9.71
C ASN A 376 5.87 -15.33 -9.97
N ASN A 377 5.79 -14.52 -8.91
CA ASN A 377 5.08 -13.25 -8.96
C ASN A 377 5.65 -12.30 -10.02
N HIS A 378 6.97 -12.15 -10.12
CA HIS A 378 7.59 -11.31 -11.14
C HIS A 378 7.13 -11.67 -12.56
N ASP A 379 7.25 -12.94 -12.95
CA ASP A 379 6.93 -13.40 -14.29
C ASP A 379 5.44 -13.28 -14.61
N HIS A 380 4.56 -13.55 -13.64
CA HIS A 380 3.13 -13.32 -13.81
C HIS A 380 2.79 -11.84 -14.05
N ILE A 381 3.44 -10.90 -13.33
CA ILE A 381 3.23 -9.47 -13.56
C ILE A 381 3.78 -9.05 -14.92
N VAL A 382 4.96 -9.53 -15.33
CA VAL A 382 5.51 -9.31 -16.67
C VAL A 382 4.54 -9.85 -17.73
N GLY A 383 4.03 -11.07 -17.57
CA GLY A 383 3.10 -11.70 -18.51
C GLY A 383 1.78 -10.95 -18.69
N ILE A 384 1.23 -10.34 -17.63
CA ILE A 384 0.05 -9.45 -17.79
C ILE A 384 0.43 -8.20 -18.59
N CYS A 385 1.55 -7.56 -18.27
CA CYS A 385 2.01 -6.38 -19.00
C CYS A 385 2.23 -6.71 -20.48
N GLU A 386 2.88 -7.83 -20.82
CA GLU A 386 3.15 -8.24 -22.20
C GLU A 386 1.88 -8.64 -22.95
N SER A 387 0.98 -9.41 -22.32
CA SER A 387 -0.28 -9.83 -22.96
C SER A 387 -1.24 -8.68 -23.26
N LEU A 388 -1.12 -7.57 -22.52
CA LEU A 388 -1.88 -6.34 -22.73
C LEU A 388 -1.08 -5.24 -23.44
N ASP A 389 0.02 -5.59 -24.15
CA ASP A 389 0.89 -4.67 -24.89
C ASP A 389 1.33 -3.44 -24.07
N TRP A 390 1.75 -3.70 -22.82
CA TRP A 390 2.12 -2.69 -21.83
C TRP A 390 1.02 -1.63 -21.64
N PHE A 391 -0.23 -2.07 -21.73
CA PHE A 391 -1.45 -1.27 -21.67
C PHE A 391 -1.49 -0.13 -22.72
N GLY A 392 -0.80 -0.31 -23.85
CA GLY A 392 -0.64 0.70 -24.89
C GLY A 392 0.30 1.86 -24.52
N ARG A 393 1.09 1.72 -23.45
CA ARG A 393 1.96 2.79 -22.92
C ARG A 393 3.43 2.61 -23.29
N GLY A 394 3.82 1.48 -23.88
CA GLY A 394 5.21 1.13 -24.18
C GLY A 394 5.98 0.61 -22.97
N ARG A 395 6.85 -0.38 -23.21
CA ARG A 395 7.65 -1.06 -22.18
C ARG A 395 8.61 -0.13 -21.45
N GLU A 396 9.15 0.87 -22.13
CA GLU A 396 10.10 1.84 -21.61
C GLU A 396 9.55 2.70 -20.48
N ASN A 397 8.22 2.82 -20.39
CA ASN A 397 7.52 3.55 -19.34
C ASN A 397 7.27 2.70 -18.08
N PHE A 398 7.76 1.46 -18.06
CA PHE A 398 7.69 0.57 -16.92
C PHE A 398 9.07 0.14 -16.43
N ARG A 399 9.23 0.08 -15.11
CA ARG A 399 10.36 -0.60 -14.47
C ARG A 399 9.86 -1.55 -13.39
N LEU A 400 10.03 -2.84 -13.65
CA LEU A 400 9.79 -3.87 -12.67
C LEU A 400 11.11 -4.18 -11.96
N PHE A 401 11.07 -4.31 -10.64
CA PHE A 401 12.25 -4.62 -9.84
C PHE A 401 11.86 -5.55 -8.68
N GLU A 402 12.58 -6.65 -8.56
CA GLU A 402 12.21 -7.75 -7.68
C GLU A 402 12.87 -7.60 -6.30
N GLN A 403 12.07 -7.72 -5.24
CA GLN A 403 12.60 -7.72 -3.87
C GLN A 403 13.21 -9.08 -3.51
N PRO A 404 14.29 -9.11 -2.72
CA PRO A 404 14.87 -10.36 -2.25
C PRO A 404 13.98 -11.03 -1.20
N LEU A 405 14.21 -12.32 -1.00
CA LEU A 405 13.60 -13.09 0.07
C LEU A 405 14.42 -12.97 1.36
N VAL A 406 13.74 -13.08 2.49
CA VAL A 406 14.33 -13.19 3.82
C VAL A 406 14.00 -14.53 4.44
N PRO A 407 14.91 -15.08 5.27
CA PRO A 407 14.68 -16.35 5.94
C PRO A 407 13.52 -16.25 6.93
N VAL A 408 12.72 -17.30 6.98
CA VAL A 408 11.75 -17.53 8.05
C VAL A 408 12.47 -18.15 9.24
N VAL A 409 12.19 -17.65 10.44
CA VAL A 409 12.71 -18.20 11.70
C VAL A 409 11.61 -18.86 12.52
N ASN A 410 11.97 -19.92 13.22
CA ASN A 410 11.14 -20.55 14.23
C ASN A 410 11.05 -19.63 15.47
N ALA A 411 9.87 -19.53 16.06
CA ALA A 411 9.60 -18.69 17.23
C ALA A 411 10.27 -19.22 18.53
N GLU A 412 10.59 -20.51 18.60
CA GLU A 412 11.13 -21.16 19.81
C GLU A 412 12.63 -20.94 19.97
N ASP A 413 13.41 -21.19 18.92
CA ASP A 413 14.88 -21.22 18.97
C ASP A 413 15.56 -20.19 18.05
N GLY A 414 14.79 -19.48 17.21
CA GLY A 414 15.31 -18.53 16.24
C GLY A 414 16.12 -19.16 15.10
N LYS A 415 16.06 -20.48 14.92
CA LYS A 415 16.67 -21.19 13.80
C LYS A 415 15.87 -20.97 12.53
N TRP A 416 16.57 -20.94 11.39
CA TRP A 416 15.94 -20.81 10.09
C TRP A 416 15.13 -22.06 9.75
N VAL A 417 13.91 -21.87 9.29
CA VAL A 417 13.06 -22.96 8.81
C VAL A 417 13.60 -23.44 7.47
N ILE A 418 13.77 -24.75 7.32
CA ILE A 418 14.22 -25.40 6.09
C ILE A 418 13.16 -26.37 5.59
N SER A 419 12.93 -26.43 4.29
CA SER A 419 12.13 -27.53 3.70
C SER A 419 12.97 -28.80 3.63
N LYS A 420 14.25 -28.65 3.29
CA LYS A 420 15.27 -29.69 3.25
C LYS A 420 16.66 -29.06 3.41
N SER A 421 17.70 -29.87 3.61
CA SER A 421 19.08 -29.40 3.60
C SER A 421 19.37 -28.58 2.34
N LEU A 422 20.11 -27.50 2.50
CA LEU A 422 20.43 -26.50 1.47
C LEU A 422 19.23 -25.72 0.93
N PHE A 423 18.03 -25.85 1.51
CA PHE A 423 16.82 -25.20 1.01
C PHE A 423 16.03 -24.49 2.12
N PRO A 424 16.46 -23.27 2.51
CA PRO A 424 15.78 -22.46 3.51
C PRO A 424 14.44 -21.94 2.99
N VAL A 425 13.47 -21.81 3.88
CA VAL A 425 12.17 -21.21 3.58
C VAL A 425 12.30 -19.69 3.58
N GLY A 426 12.17 -19.09 2.40
CA GLY A 426 12.20 -17.64 2.19
C GLY A 426 10.81 -17.02 2.05
N LYS A 427 10.62 -15.80 2.58
CA LYS A 427 9.43 -14.97 2.34
C LYS A 427 9.83 -13.52 2.01
N PRO A 428 8.97 -12.72 1.37
CA PRO A 428 9.29 -11.32 1.11
C PRO A 428 9.49 -10.52 2.41
N GLY A 429 10.48 -9.62 2.41
CA GLY A 429 10.89 -8.80 3.57
C GLY A 429 10.00 -7.59 3.88
N GLY A 430 8.77 -7.56 3.38
CA GLY A 430 7.83 -6.45 3.55
C GLY A 430 8.01 -5.32 2.52
N HIS A 431 6.99 -4.48 2.38
CA HIS A 431 6.95 -3.47 1.32
C HIS A 431 7.87 -2.26 1.57
N GLY A 432 8.47 -2.11 2.77
CA GLY A 432 9.45 -1.07 3.06
C GLY A 432 10.78 -1.22 2.31
N ALA A 433 11.06 -2.43 1.79
CA ALA A 433 12.25 -2.72 0.99
C ALA A 433 12.32 -1.86 -0.28
N ILE A 434 11.18 -1.32 -0.72
CA ILE A 434 11.02 -0.56 -1.95
C ILE A 434 11.98 0.63 -2.06
N TRP A 435 12.32 1.29 -0.95
CA TRP A 435 13.13 2.50 -0.97
C TRP A 435 14.61 2.24 -1.26
N LYS A 436 15.23 1.35 -0.47
CA LYS A 436 16.60 0.90 -0.76
C LYS A 436 16.68 0.23 -2.13
N LEU A 437 15.71 -0.64 -2.44
CA LEU A 437 15.71 -1.39 -3.69
C LEU A 437 15.57 -0.47 -4.91
N ALA A 438 14.73 0.56 -4.84
CA ALA A 438 14.62 1.58 -5.89
C ALA A 438 15.95 2.33 -6.10
N CYS A 439 16.69 2.61 -5.03
CA CYS A 439 18.03 3.21 -5.12
C CYS A 439 19.02 2.24 -5.78
N ASP A 440 19.15 1.02 -5.26
CA ASP A 440 20.10 0.01 -5.74
C ASP A 440 19.89 -0.34 -7.23
N ARG A 441 18.62 -0.38 -7.66
CA ARG A 441 18.23 -0.69 -9.04
C ARG A 441 18.17 0.54 -9.96
N GLY A 442 18.51 1.72 -9.46
CA GLY A 442 18.57 2.96 -10.25
C GLY A 442 17.19 3.47 -10.71
N ILE A 443 16.12 3.13 -9.99
CA ILE A 443 14.75 3.55 -10.28
C ILE A 443 14.59 5.06 -10.09
N PHE A 444 15.14 5.64 -9.01
CA PHE A 444 15.11 7.10 -8.80
C PHE A 444 15.83 7.85 -9.92
N LYS A 445 17.03 7.39 -10.31
CA LYS A 445 17.75 7.92 -11.49
C LYS A 445 16.95 7.82 -12.78
N TRP A 446 16.12 6.78 -12.93
CA TRP A 446 15.22 6.66 -14.07
C TRP A 446 14.09 7.68 -14.01
N PHE A 447 13.43 7.87 -12.86
CA PHE A 447 12.44 8.93 -12.69
C PHE A 447 12.99 10.33 -12.97
N HIS A 448 14.19 10.65 -12.46
CA HIS A 448 14.86 11.93 -12.72
C HIS A 448 15.15 12.16 -14.20
N ARG A 449 15.57 11.12 -14.94
CA ARG A 449 15.74 11.20 -16.40
C ARG A 449 14.43 11.43 -17.13
N CYS A 450 13.31 10.94 -16.58
CA CYS A 450 11.97 11.25 -17.06
C CYS A 450 11.47 12.63 -16.59
N GLY A 451 12.24 13.39 -15.80
CA GLY A 451 11.86 14.72 -15.31
C GLY A 451 10.84 14.71 -14.17
N ARG A 452 10.74 13.62 -13.41
CA ARG A 452 9.76 13.51 -12.32
C ARG A 452 10.35 14.02 -11.01
N LYS A 453 9.54 14.73 -10.24
CA LYS A 453 9.89 15.30 -8.92
C LYS A 453 9.20 14.57 -7.77
N GLY A 454 7.95 14.16 -7.98
CA GLY A 454 7.18 13.42 -6.99
C GLY A 454 6.66 12.09 -7.53
N ALA A 455 6.09 11.26 -6.67
CA ALA A 455 5.36 10.08 -7.06
C ALA A 455 4.20 9.77 -6.11
N THR A 456 3.16 9.12 -6.63
CA THR A 456 2.15 8.47 -5.80
C THR A 456 2.48 7.00 -5.58
N VAL A 457 2.20 6.53 -4.37
CA VAL A 457 2.49 5.15 -3.93
C VAL A 457 1.21 4.55 -3.38
N ARG A 458 0.77 3.41 -3.93
CA ARG A 458 -0.44 2.70 -3.43
C ARG A 458 -0.39 1.20 -3.69
N GLN A 459 -1.08 0.43 -2.85
CA GLN A 459 -1.22 -1.02 -3.03
C GLN A 459 -2.29 -1.37 -4.07
N VAL A 460 -2.04 -2.42 -4.87
CA VAL A 460 -2.95 -2.87 -5.94
C VAL A 460 -4.33 -3.34 -5.47
N SER A 461 -4.46 -3.73 -4.19
CA SER A 461 -5.69 -4.30 -3.65
C SER A 461 -6.77 -3.27 -3.32
N ASN A 462 -6.46 -1.98 -3.27
CA ASN A 462 -7.42 -0.93 -2.93
C ASN A 462 -8.06 -0.36 -4.20
N VAL A 463 -9.27 -0.80 -4.50
CA VAL A 463 -9.96 -0.55 -5.79
C VAL A 463 -10.65 0.81 -5.86
N VAL A 464 -10.76 1.55 -4.74
CA VAL A 464 -11.42 2.87 -4.70
C VAL A 464 -10.44 4.04 -4.64
N ALA A 465 -9.14 3.78 -4.43
CA ALA A 465 -8.11 4.79 -4.11
C ALA A 465 -7.94 5.95 -5.11
N ALA A 466 -8.38 5.80 -6.35
CA ALA A 466 -8.30 6.83 -7.40
C ALA A 466 -9.65 7.04 -8.12
N THR A 467 -10.75 6.67 -7.46
CA THR A 467 -12.11 6.80 -8.02
C THR A 467 -12.74 8.16 -7.76
N ASP A 468 -12.04 9.03 -7.02
CA ASP A 468 -12.42 10.42 -6.76
C ASP A 468 -11.18 11.35 -6.77
N LEU A 469 -11.37 12.59 -6.31
CA LEU A 469 -10.32 13.62 -6.29
C LEU A 469 -9.20 13.40 -5.26
N THR A 470 -9.33 12.45 -4.32
CA THR A 470 -8.44 12.34 -3.14
C THR A 470 -6.97 12.16 -3.52
N LEU A 471 -6.68 11.22 -4.43
CA LEU A 471 -5.30 10.93 -4.83
C LEU A 471 -4.63 12.14 -5.49
N MET A 472 -5.38 12.90 -6.29
CA MET A 472 -4.87 14.10 -6.96
C MET A 472 -4.78 15.30 -6.04
N ALA A 473 -5.68 15.44 -5.07
CA ALA A 473 -5.55 16.44 -4.02
C ALA A 473 -4.28 16.18 -3.19
N LEU A 474 -4.04 14.92 -2.80
CA LEU A 474 -2.83 14.51 -2.09
C LEU A 474 -1.57 14.85 -2.90
N ALA A 475 -1.49 14.43 -4.16
CA ALA A 475 -0.32 14.67 -5.01
C ALA A 475 -0.12 16.16 -5.31
N GLY A 476 -1.21 16.88 -5.56
CA GLY A 476 -1.19 18.31 -5.86
C GLY A 476 -0.69 19.15 -4.69
N ILE A 477 -1.13 18.87 -3.46
CA ILE A 477 -0.58 19.52 -2.25
C ILE A 477 0.91 19.20 -2.10
N GLY A 478 1.28 17.93 -2.31
CA GLY A 478 2.65 17.47 -2.24
C GLY A 478 3.60 18.28 -3.12
N LEU A 479 3.29 18.35 -4.42
CA LEU A 479 4.07 19.11 -5.40
C LEU A 479 4.01 20.62 -5.15
N ARG A 480 2.80 21.17 -5.00
CA ARG A 480 2.59 22.63 -4.94
C ARG A 480 3.23 23.26 -3.71
N CYS A 481 3.14 22.58 -2.58
CA CYS A 481 3.63 23.06 -1.29
C CYS A 481 5.02 22.49 -0.95
N ASN A 482 5.69 21.80 -1.89
CA ASN A 482 7.02 21.22 -1.72
C ASN A 482 7.14 20.36 -0.45
N LYS A 483 6.12 19.54 -0.19
CA LYS A 483 6.10 18.60 0.94
C LYS A 483 6.90 17.34 0.58
N LYS A 484 7.47 16.67 1.57
CA LYS A 484 8.28 15.46 1.35
C LYS A 484 7.45 14.18 1.33
N LEU A 485 6.40 14.11 2.14
CA LEU A 485 5.55 12.91 2.24
C LEU A 485 4.13 13.29 2.66
N GLY A 486 3.13 12.70 2.01
CA GLY A 486 1.72 12.88 2.33
C GLY A 486 0.98 11.57 2.55
N PHE A 487 -0.04 11.59 3.41
CA PHE A 487 -0.93 10.45 3.67
C PHE A 487 -2.38 10.77 3.29
N ALA A 488 -3.03 9.92 2.48
CA ALA A 488 -4.49 9.91 2.44
C ALA A 488 -5.05 8.99 3.52
N SER A 489 -5.95 9.53 4.34
CA SER A 489 -6.45 8.87 5.55
C SER A 489 -7.96 8.96 5.67
N CYS A 490 -8.53 8.14 6.55
CA CYS A 490 -9.96 8.13 6.84
C CYS A 490 -10.21 7.68 8.29
N GLU A 491 -11.48 7.60 8.67
CA GLU A 491 -11.88 6.98 9.93
C GLU A 491 -11.41 5.51 10.01
N ARG A 492 -10.82 5.14 11.15
CA ARG A 492 -10.43 3.75 11.47
C ARG A 492 -11.62 2.98 12.04
N ARG A 493 -11.89 1.80 11.48
CA ARG A 493 -12.94 0.91 12.00
C ARG A 493 -12.43 0.09 13.19
N PRO A 494 -13.26 -0.15 14.23
CA PRO A 494 -12.90 -1.03 15.35
C PRO A 494 -12.48 -2.43 14.87
N GLY A 495 -11.36 -2.94 15.38
CA GLY A 495 -10.84 -4.26 15.02
C GLY A 495 -10.27 -4.38 13.60
N ALA A 496 -10.08 -3.27 12.87
CA ALA A 496 -9.41 -3.28 11.58
C ALA A 496 -7.90 -3.53 11.74
N THR A 497 -7.33 -4.38 10.89
CA THR A 497 -5.88 -4.66 10.85
C THR A 497 -5.15 -3.63 9.99
N GLU A 498 -5.35 -2.35 10.32
CA GLU A 498 -4.70 -1.19 9.70
C GLU A 498 -4.02 -0.36 10.78
N GLY A 499 -2.83 0.15 10.46
CA GLY A 499 -2.11 1.10 11.30
C GLY A 499 -2.84 2.44 11.41
N VAL A 500 -2.31 3.34 12.22
CA VAL A 500 -2.82 4.70 12.38
C VAL A 500 -1.77 5.73 12.05
N ASN A 501 -2.21 6.87 11.50
CA ASN A 501 -1.36 8.03 11.35
C ASN A 501 -1.42 8.90 12.62
N VAL A 502 -0.26 9.36 13.06
CA VAL A 502 -0.07 10.13 14.29
C VAL A 502 0.79 11.36 14.02
N LEU A 503 0.51 12.47 14.69
CA LEU A 503 1.49 13.54 14.85
C LEU A 503 2.41 13.15 16.00
N ILE A 504 3.70 13.03 15.74
CA ILE A 504 4.71 12.76 16.76
C ILE A 504 5.27 14.08 17.29
N GLU A 505 5.36 14.20 18.61
CA GLU A 505 6.05 15.29 19.31
C GLU A 505 7.19 14.67 20.12
N LYS A 506 8.44 15.07 19.85
CA LYS A 506 9.62 14.58 20.58
C LYS A 506 10.43 15.74 21.12
N GLN A 507 11.14 15.52 22.23
CA GLN A 507 12.18 16.41 22.70
C GLN A 507 13.47 15.62 22.94
N ASN A 508 14.55 16.04 22.29
CA ASN A 508 15.86 15.42 22.47
C ASN A 508 16.54 15.85 23.78
N GLN A 509 17.71 15.27 24.06
CA GLN A 509 18.50 15.56 25.26
C GLN A 509 18.96 17.02 25.34
N ASP A 510 19.21 17.65 24.20
CA ASP A 510 19.63 19.05 24.08
C ASP A 510 18.47 20.04 24.20
N GLY A 511 17.24 19.55 24.31
CA GLY A 511 16.03 20.35 24.47
C GLY A 511 15.39 20.80 23.16
N ILE A 512 15.90 20.34 22.00
CA ILE A 512 15.32 20.57 20.67
C ILE A 512 14.07 19.71 20.53
N TRP A 513 13.00 20.33 20.00
CA TRP A 513 11.73 19.68 19.73
C TRP A 513 11.63 19.25 18.28
N SER A 514 11.07 18.08 18.02
CA SER A 514 10.88 17.54 16.67
C SER A 514 9.44 17.13 16.45
N TYR A 515 8.90 17.48 15.28
CA TYR A 515 7.52 17.22 14.88
C TYR A 515 7.45 16.57 13.50
N GLY A 516 6.49 15.67 13.31
CA GLY A 516 6.23 15.02 12.02
C GLY A 516 5.00 14.13 12.07
N ILE A 517 4.33 13.96 10.94
CA ILE A 517 3.28 12.96 10.79
C ILE A 517 3.92 11.64 10.39
N THR A 518 3.66 10.59 11.15
CA THR A 518 4.15 9.23 10.90
C THR A 518 3.04 8.20 11.10
N CYS A 519 3.35 6.93 10.88
CA CYS A 519 2.45 5.79 11.04
C CYS A 519 2.92 4.85 12.14
N ILE A 520 1.98 4.39 12.95
CA ILE A 520 2.17 3.27 13.89
C ILE A 520 1.39 2.07 13.36
N GLU A 521 2.06 0.93 13.25
CA GLU A 521 1.41 -0.31 12.82
C GLU A 521 0.49 -0.89 13.89
N TYR A 522 -0.61 -1.53 13.45
CA TYR A 522 -1.61 -2.12 14.36
C TYR A 522 -1.02 -3.16 15.31
N THR A 523 0.04 -3.85 14.89
CA THR A 523 0.75 -4.82 15.73
C THR A 523 1.56 -4.18 16.85
N GLU A 524 1.81 -2.87 16.78
CA GLU A 524 2.59 -2.11 17.76
C GLU A 524 1.74 -1.20 18.64
N PHE A 525 0.41 -1.22 18.54
CA PHE A 525 -0.45 -0.35 19.34
C PHE A 525 -0.25 -0.54 20.85
N GLU A 526 -0.13 -1.79 21.31
CA GLU A 526 0.14 -2.10 22.72
C GLU A 526 1.47 -1.49 23.19
N LYS A 527 2.50 -1.53 22.33
CA LYS A 527 3.84 -0.99 22.61
C LYS A 527 3.82 0.53 22.77
N TYR A 528 3.01 1.22 21.96
CA TYR A 528 2.94 2.69 21.95
C TYR A 528 1.73 3.26 22.71
N GLY A 529 0.94 2.42 23.39
CA GLY A 529 -0.23 2.87 24.15
C GLY A 529 -1.36 3.43 23.30
N ILE A 530 -1.47 3.03 22.03
CA ILE A 530 -2.53 3.49 21.13
C ILE A 530 -3.84 2.77 21.49
N PRO A 531 -4.90 3.51 21.87
CA PRO A 531 -6.18 2.91 22.24
C PRO A 531 -6.91 2.35 21.02
N GLU A 532 -7.52 1.18 21.16
CA GLU A 532 -8.50 0.70 20.18
C GLU A 532 -9.81 1.52 20.33
N PRO A 533 -10.39 2.03 19.23
CA PRO A 533 -11.71 2.67 19.29
C PRO A 533 -12.73 1.65 19.79
N THR A 534 -13.34 1.95 20.95
CA THR A 534 -14.39 1.12 21.53
C THR A 534 -15.65 1.24 20.66
N ILE A 535 -16.40 0.15 20.47
CA ILE A 535 -17.75 0.24 19.90
C ILE A 535 -18.60 1.01 20.91
N ILE A 536 -18.75 2.33 20.74
CA ILE A 536 -19.83 3.05 21.40
C ILE A 536 -21.10 2.59 20.67
N THR A 537 -21.88 1.72 21.32
CA THR A 537 -23.25 1.43 20.95
C THR A 537 -24.13 2.66 21.17
N GLY A 538 -23.87 3.72 20.41
CA GLY A 538 -24.78 4.83 20.21
C GLY A 538 -25.61 4.50 18.98
N ARG A 539 -26.86 4.06 19.18
CA ARG A 539 -27.87 4.16 18.12
C ARG A 539 -27.89 5.60 17.66
N PHE A 540 -27.29 5.88 16.50
CA PHE A 540 -27.64 7.06 15.72
C PHE A 540 -29.06 6.81 15.22
N LEU A 541 -30.02 7.19 16.06
CA LEU A 541 -31.42 7.21 15.68
C LEU A 541 -31.56 8.45 14.79
N VAL A 542 -31.25 8.31 13.51
CA VAL A 542 -31.67 9.26 12.49
C VAL A 542 -33.20 9.16 12.45
N ARG A 543 -33.84 9.98 13.27
CA ARG A 543 -35.27 10.19 13.21
C ARG A 543 -35.50 11.39 12.31
N THR A 544 -35.60 11.12 11.01
CA THR A 544 -36.20 12.07 10.09
C THR A 544 -37.68 12.18 10.48
N PHE A 545 -38.10 13.32 11.04
CA PHE A 545 -39.33 14.04 10.67
C PHE A 545 -39.50 15.31 11.53
N CYS A 546 -39.62 16.43 10.81
CA CYS A 546 -40.15 17.76 11.10
C CYS A 546 -40.44 18.27 12.53
N HIS A 547 -40.02 19.55 12.71
CA HIS A 547 -40.51 20.62 13.58
C HIS A 547 -40.25 20.60 15.10
N LEU A 548 -39.43 21.58 15.51
CA LEU A 548 -39.23 22.17 16.85
C LEU A 548 -38.86 21.19 17.98
N VAL A 549 -37.68 21.39 18.58
CA VAL A 549 -37.46 21.63 20.03
C VAL A 549 -35.96 21.72 20.31
N THR A 550 -35.62 22.66 21.19
CA THR A 550 -34.31 23.10 21.70
C THR A 550 -33.29 22.01 22.07
N PRO A 551 -31.97 22.26 21.92
CA PRO A 551 -30.93 21.33 22.32
C PRO A 551 -30.78 21.31 23.85
N VAL A 552 -30.90 20.13 24.44
CA VAL A 552 -30.44 19.86 25.80
C VAL A 552 -29.00 19.38 25.70
N TYR A 553 -28.05 20.22 26.13
CA TYR A 553 -26.65 19.86 26.28
C TYR A 553 -26.51 18.82 27.39
N PHE A 554 -26.20 17.57 27.02
CA PHE A 554 -25.58 16.63 27.96
C PHE A 554 -24.06 16.77 27.84
N SER A 555 -23.46 17.17 28.95
CA SER A 555 -22.04 17.43 29.17
C SER A 555 -21.21 16.14 29.27
N GLU A 556 -20.00 16.20 28.70
CA GLU A 556 -18.79 15.42 29.05
C GLU A 556 -18.92 13.89 29.08
N PHE A 557 -19.04 13.27 27.90
CA PHE A 557 -18.43 11.96 27.69
C PHE A 557 -16.97 12.18 27.29
N SER A 558 -16.02 11.54 27.98
CA SER A 558 -14.60 11.62 27.63
C SER A 558 -14.43 11.22 26.15
N SER A 559 -14.06 12.16 25.30
CA SER A 559 -13.77 11.91 23.89
C SER A 559 -12.60 10.93 23.83
N GLN A 560 -12.86 9.66 23.55
CA GLN A 560 -11.78 8.75 23.21
C GLN A 560 -11.10 9.28 21.95
N VAL A 561 -9.79 9.50 22.05
CA VAL A 561 -8.95 9.97 20.95
C VAL A 561 -8.96 8.88 19.87
N SER A 562 -9.55 9.18 18.71
CA SER A 562 -9.60 8.26 17.57
C SER A 562 -8.57 8.67 16.53
N TYR A 563 -7.48 7.92 16.45
CA TYR A 563 -6.46 8.16 15.43
C TYR A 563 -6.94 7.70 14.05
N PRO A 564 -6.63 8.45 12.98
CA PRO A 564 -7.04 8.11 11.64
C PRO A 564 -6.33 6.87 11.10
N ALA A 565 -7.01 6.12 10.25
CA ALA A 565 -6.43 4.94 9.60
C ALA A 565 -5.35 5.34 8.59
N ASN A 566 -4.22 4.65 8.64
CA ASN A 566 -3.27 4.65 7.53
C ASN A 566 -3.80 3.75 6.41
N THR A 567 -4.05 4.33 5.23
CA THR A 567 -4.57 3.60 4.07
C THR A 567 -3.48 3.13 3.11
N ASN A 568 -2.20 3.47 3.36
CA ASN A 568 -1.07 3.19 2.48
C ASN A 568 -1.21 3.80 1.07
N ILE A 569 -1.94 4.91 0.96
CA ILE A 569 -1.93 5.81 -0.20
C ILE A 569 -1.06 7.01 0.17
N LEU A 570 0.08 7.12 -0.49
CA LEU A 570 1.10 8.11 -0.17
C LEU A 570 1.41 9.00 -1.37
N TYR A 571 1.79 10.24 -1.10
CA TYR A 571 2.59 11.06 -2.00
C TYR A 571 4.02 11.10 -1.46
N VAL A 572 5.02 11.01 -2.33
CA VAL A 572 6.44 11.18 -1.97
C VAL A 572 7.13 12.17 -2.88
N ASP A 573 8.01 12.99 -2.30
CA ASP A 573 9.05 13.69 -3.04
C ASP A 573 10.19 12.72 -3.36
N LEU A 574 10.55 12.60 -4.65
CA LEU A 574 11.50 11.58 -5.12
C LEU A 574 12.93 11.86 -4.64
N GLN A 575 13.32 13.13 -4.52
CA GLN A 575 14.64 13.49 -4.02
C GLN A 575 14.77 13.10 -2.54
N ALA A 576 13.78 13.48 -1.72
CA ALA A 576 13.77 13.19 -0.30
C ALA A 576 13.82 11.69 -0.01
N VAL A 577 13.05 10.87 -0.73
CA VAL A 577 13.09 9.41 -0.52
C VAL A 577 14.34 8.74 -1.09
N GLU A 578 14.98 9.30 -2.13
CA GLU A 578 16.27 8.82 -2.63
C GLU A 578 17.40 9.09 -1.63
N GLU A 579 17.40 10.26 -0.98
CA GLU A 579 18.35 10.60 0.10
C GLU A 579 18.28 9.56 1.24
N ILE A 580 17.07 9.14 1.62
CA ILE A 580 16.90 8.08 2.62
C ILE A 580 17.23 6.69 2.06
N GLY A 581 16.76 6.35 0.86
CA GLY A 581 17.00 5.05 0.23
C GLY A 581 18.47 4.75 -0.05
N SER A 582 19.27 5.80 -0.27
CA SER A 582 20.73 5.71 -0.47
C SER A 582 21.54 5.67 0.83
N CYS A 583 20.89 5.83 1.99
CA CYS A 583 21.54 5.70 3.29
C CYS A 583 22.09 4.28 3.47
N LYS A 584 23.37 4.14 3.77
CA LYS A 584 24.04 2.85 4.02
C LYS A 584 23.80 2.34 5.45
N ASN A 585 22.60 2.54 5.98
CA ASN A 585 22.20 2.20 7.34
C ASN A 585 20.72 1.80 7.37
N ALA A 586 20.20 1.44 8.55
CA ALA A 586 18.83 0.95 8.69
C ALA A 586 17.71 1.94 8.29
N SER A 587 18.00 3.24 8.12
CA SER A 587 17.00 4.23 7.67
C SER A 587 16.39 3.88 6.31
N CYS A 588 17.16 3.27 5.42
CA CYS A 588 16.68 2.84 4.10
C CYS A 588 15.74 1.62 4.15
N LEU A 589 15.59 1.00 5.33
CA LEU A 589 14.66 -0.10 5.63
C LEU A 589 13.68 0.33 6.74
N PRO A 590 12.77 1.28 6.46
CA PRO A 590 11.92 1.87 7.49
C PRO A 590 10.93 0.87 8.12
N GLY A 591 10.58 1.11 9.39
CA GLY A 591 9.55 0.36 10.10
C GLY A 591 9.81 -1.14 10.19
N MET A 592 11.05 -1.54 10.49
CA MET A 592 11.38 -2.95 10.71
C MET A 592 10.56 -3.55 11.85
N VAL A 593 9.91 -4.69 11.60
CA VAL A 593 9.09 -5.45 12.54
C VAL A 593 9.29 -6.96 12.33
N LEU A 594 9.00 -7.73 13.37
CA LEU A 594 8.95 -9.20 13.31
C LEU A 594 7.70 -9.66 14.05
N ASN A 595 6.85 -10.41 13.36
CA ASN A 595 5.64 -10.97 13.96
C ASN A 595 5.76 -12.50 14.07
N LEU A 596 6.05 -12.98 15.28
CA LEU A 596 6.15 -14.41 15.59
C LEU A 596 4.80 -15.06 15.96
N LYS A 597 3.71 -14.29 16.04
CA LYS A 597 2.40 -14.81 16.48
C LYS A 597 1.68 -15.61 15.39
N LYS A 598 2.16 -15.59 14.14
CA LYS A 598 1.51 -16.25 13.00
C LYS A 598 2.17 -17.58 12.71
N ALA A 599 1.37 -18.59 12.37
CA ALA A 599 1.88 -19.83 11.82
C ALA A 599 2.41 -19.61 10.40
N VAL A 600 3.52 -20.25 10.06
CA VAL A 600 4.14 -20.22 8.75
C VAL A 600 4.02 -21.59 8.11
N SER A 601 3.22 -21.68 7.06
CA SER A 601 3.11 -22.87 6.21
C SER A 601 4.28 -22.99 5.24
N TYR A 602 4.78 -24.21 5.04
CA TYR A 602 5.82 -24.58 4.07
C TYR A 602 5.66 -26.05 3.67
N VAL A 603 6.29 -26.47 2.57
CA VAL A 603 6.31 -27.87 2.13
C VAL A 603 7.65 -28.46 2.54
N ASP A 604 7.64 -29.62 3.20
CA ASP A 604 8.85 -30.33 3.61
C ASP A 604 9.48 -31.15 2.47
N HIS A 605 10.58 -31.84 2.77
CA HIS A 605 11.31 -32.66 1.80
C HIS A 605 10.55 -33.89 1.32
N PHE A 606 9.47 -34.29 2.00
CA PHE A 606 8.60 -35.38 1.60
C PHE A 606 7.38 -34.90 0.80
N GLY A 607 7.22 -33.59 0.62
CA GLY A 607 6.09 -32.99 -0.07
C GLY A 607 4.87 -32.75 0.81
N PHE A 608 4.98 -32.86 2.13
CA PHE A 608 3.87 -32.60 3.06
C PHE A 608 3.79 -31.12 3.42
N GLU A 609 2.56 -30.59 3.47
CA GLU A 609 2.32 -29.27 4.04
C GLU A 609 2.54 -29.29 5.55
N CYS A 610 3.57 -28.55 5.97
CA CYS A 610 3.93 -28.34 7.36
C CYS A 610 3.59 -26.90 7.78
N SER A 611 3.42 -26.70 9.09
CA SER A 611 3.16 -25.37 9.65
C SER A 611 3.88 -25.25 10.99
N THR A 612 4.70 -24.20 11.15
CA THR A 612 5.42 -23.91 12.40
C THR A 612 5.11 -22.52 12.93
N ALA A 613 5.21 -22.31 14.24
CA ALA A 613 5.18 -20.98 14.83
C ALA A 613 6.46 -20.24 14.44
N GLY A 614 6.34 -19.10 13.77
CA GLY A 614 7.51 -18.42 13.24
C GLY A 614 7.20 -17.11 12.56
N GLY A 615 8.25 -16.42 12.11
CA GLY A 615 8.12 -15.13 11.45
C GLY A 615 9.29 -14.84 10.54
N ARG A 616 9.26 -13.66 9.91
CA ARG A 616 10.39 -13.12 9.16
C ARG A 616 10.53 -11.63 9.44
N LEU A 617 11.70 -11.08 9.19
CA LEU A 617 11.93 -9.64 9.25
C LEU A 617 11.10 -8.96 8.16
N GLU A 618 10.25 -8.03 8.56
CA GLU A 618 9.44 -7.21 7.65
C GLU A 618 9.83 -5.74 7.83
N CYS A 619 9.67 -4.94 6.79
CA CYS A 619 9.76 -3.48 6.85
C CYS A 619 8.56 -2.85 6.12
N THR A 620 8.22 -1.61 6.47
CA THR A 620 6.99 -0.94 6.01
C THR A 620 7.32 0.34 5.25
N MET A 621 6.55 0.65 4.19
CA MET A 621 6.92 1.71 3.26
C MET A 621 6.58 3.09 3.81
N GLN A 622 5.46 3.19 4.53
CA GLN A 622 4.92 4.38 5.17
C GLN A 622 5.82 4.92 6.28
N ASN A 623 6.59 4.06 6.94
CA ASN A 623 7.49 4.47 8.03
C ASN A 623 8.74 5.20 7.51
N ILE A 624 8.90 5.40 6.20
CA ILE A 624 9.89 6.37 5.69
C ILE A 624 9.64 7.77 6.28
N ALA A 625 8.40 8.06 6.67
CA ALA A 625 7.98 9.25 7.42
C ALA A 625 8.82 9.52 8.67
N ASP A 626 9.33 8.49 9.34
CA ASP A 626 10.13 8.63 10.56
C ASP A 626 11.45 9.40 10.31
N ASN A 627 11.86 9.53 9.03
CA ASN A 627 13.03 10.29 8.60
C ASN A 627 12.71 11.76 8.27
N PHE A 628 11.44 12.16 8.26
CA PHE A 628 10.98 13.50 7.85
C PHE A 628 10.35 14.25 9.02
N VAL A 629 11.20 14.65 9.96
CA VAL A 629 10.81 15.47 11.13
C VAL A 629 11.40 16.88 11.03
N ASN A 630 10.62 17.88 11.41
CA ASN A 630 11.06 19.28 11.48
C ASN A 630 11.46 19.61 12.91
N GLU A 631 12.60 20.27 13.09
CA GLU A 631 13.18 20.61 14.39
C GLU A 631 12.96 22.08 14.78
N TYR A 632 12.71 22.32 16.07
CA TYR A 632 12.42 23.63 16.64
C TYR A 632 13.11 23.80 17.99
N ASN A 633 13.53 25.01 18.30
CA ASN A 633 14.16 25.35 19.58
C ASN A 633 13.16 25.58 20.72
N TYR A 634 11.86 25.39 20.46
CA TYR A 634 10.78 25.59 21.41
C TYR A 634 9.67 24.58 21.14
N LYS A 635 8.86 24.31 22.17
CA LYS A 635 7.65 23.50 22.03
C LYS A 635 6.62 24.29 21.24
N CYS A 636 6.18 23.78 20.10
CA CYS A 636 5.16 24.42 19.28
C CYS A 636 3.77 24.26 19.93
N SER A 637 2.93 25.29 19.80
CA SER A 637 1.50 25.19 20.07
C SER A 637 0.74 24.67 18.84
N LYS A 638 -0.54 24.31 18.99
CA LYS A 638 -1.44 23.82 17.92
C LYS A 638 -1.25 24.54 16.57
N GLY A 639 -1.34 23.79 15.46
CA GLY A 639 -1.33 24.33 14.08
C GLY A 639 0.01 24.21 13.33
N ILE A 640 0.99 23.52 13.91
CA ILE A 640 2.32 23.33 13.30
C ILE A 640 2.28 22.47 12.03
N GLU A 641 1.23 21.66 11.86
CA GLU A 641 1.06 20.67 10.79
C GLU A 641 1.14 21.30 9.39
N SER A 642 0.72 22.56 9.24
CA SER A 642 0.84 23.29 7.97
C SER A 642 2.28 23.60 7.56
N GLU A 643 3.21 23.67 8.51
CA GLU A 643 4.62 23.97 8.33
C GLU A 643 5.48 22.71 8.14
N LEU A 644 4.97 21.53 8.54
CA LEU A 644 5.73 20.27 8.51
C LEU A 644 6.00 19.78 7.08
N ASP A 645 7.11 19.06 6.91
CA ASP A 645 7.46 18.38 5.65
C ASP A 645 6.50 17.23 5.32
N THR A 646 5.86 16.68 6.36
CA THR A 646 4.90 15.60 6.31
C THR A 646 3.48 16.13 6.50
N PHE A 647 2.52 15.64 5.72
CA PHE A 647 1.13 16.13 5.78
C PHE A 647 0.11 14.99 5.61
N ILE A 648 -1.15 15.30 5.91
CA ILE A 648 -2.26 14.34 5.84
C ILE A 648 -3.51 15.00 5.24
N VAL A 649 -4.24 14.22 4.44
CA VAL A 649 -5.57 14.58 3.94
C VAL A 649 -6.59 13.53 4.39
N TYR A 650 -7.81 13.98 4.66
CA TYR A 650 -8.93 13.14 5.09
C TYR A 650 -10.05 13.14 4.07
N ASN A 651 -10.67 11.97 3.90
CA ASN A 651 -11.92 11.83 3.17
C ASN A 651 -12.71 10.62 3.72
N GLU A 652 -13.93 10.41 3.23
CA GLU A 652 -14.79 9.30 3.58
C GLU A 652 -14.13 7.96 3.25
N ARG A 653 -14.21 7.00 4.18
CA ARG A 653 -13.53 5.70 4.05
C ARG A 653 -13.80 5.00 2.73
N LYS A 654 -15.06 4.95 2.28
CA LYS A 654 -15.44 4.27 1.01
C LYS A 654 -14.88 4.95 -0.24
N ARG A 655 -14.34 6.16 -0.13
CA ARG A 655 -13.65 6.89 -1.21
C ARG A 655 -12.13 6.73 -1.13
N VAL A 656 -11.58 6.51 0.06
CA VAL A 656 -10.12 6.36 0.26
C VAL A 656 -9.68 4.89 0.23
N THR A 657 -10.39 4.02 0.94
CA THR A 657 -9.97 2.62 1.13
C THR A 657 -11.11 1.62 1.16
N SER A 658 -11.06 0.70 0.20
CA SER A 658 -11.84 -0.53 0.18
C SER A 658 -11.03 -1.58 -0.56
N SER A 659 -10.47 -2.53 0.20
CA SER A 659 -9.48 -3.46 -0.35
C SER A 659 -10.03 -4.87 -0.57
N ALA A 660 -9.67 -5.52 -1.68
CA ALA A 660 -9.89 -6.95 -1.89
C ALA A 660 -8.66 -7.76 -1.44
N LYS A 661 -8.60 -8.15 -0.15
CA LYS A 661 -7.40 -8.77 0.45
C LYS A 661 -7.61 -10.18 0.99
N LYS A 662 -8.85 -10.58 1.28
CA LYS A 662 -9.15 -11.91 1.82
C LYS A 662 -10.48 -12.45 1.32
N LYS A 663 -10.57 -13.78 1.23
CA LYS A 663 -11.81 -14.49 0.92
C LYS A 663 -12.83 -14.30 2.04
N LEU A 664 -14.11 -14.21 1.68
CA LEU A 664 -15.20 -14.29 2.63
C LEU A 664 -15.23 -15.69 3.26
N LYS A 665 -15.15 -15.78 4.60
CA LYS A 665 -15.25 -17.07 5.31
C LYS A 665 -16.72 -17.47 5.43
N SER A 666 -17.03 -18.75 5.22
CA SER A 666 -18.39 -19.30 5.25
C SER A 666 -19.16 -19.01 6.54
N GLU A 667 -18.48 -18.96 7.68
CA GLU A 667 -19.06 -18.70 9.00
C GLU A 667 -19.06 -17.20 9.39
N ALA A 668 -18.29 -16.37 8.69
CA ALA A 668 -18.09 -14.97 9.07
C ALA A 668 -18.94 -14.03 8.21
N ARG A 669 -19.82 -13.25 8.85
CA ARG A 669 -20.62 -12.20 8.19
C ARG A 669 -19.84 -10.91 7.90
N SER A 670 -18.50 -10.91 8.04
CA SER A 670 -17.70 -9.70 7.85
C SER A 670 -17.25 -9.56 6.40
N LEU A 671 -17.84 -8.57 5.72
CA LEU A 671 -17.44 -8.14 4.37
C LEU A 671 -16.15 -7.30 4.36
N HIS A 672 -15.57 -7.02 5.52
CA HIS A 672 -14.41 -6.13 5.60
C HIS A 672 -13.21 -6.72 4.88
N GLN A 673 -12.65 -5.97 3.93
CA GLN A 673 -11.50 -6.33 3.10
C GLN A 673 -11.70 -7.57 2.19
N THR A 674 -12.95 -7.92 1.86
CA THR A 674 -13.28 -8.98 0.89
C THR A 674 -13.62 -8.39 -0.48
N PRO A 675 -13.48 -9.16 -1.58
CA PRO A 675 -13.97 -8.72 -2.89
C PRO A 675 -15.43 -8.26 -2.85
N GLU A 676 -16.32 -9.01 -2.19
CA GLU A 676 -17.72 -8.64 -2.01
C GLU A 676 -17.92 -7.32 -1.25
N GLY A 677 -17.17 -7.08 -0.18
CA GLY A 677 -17.26 -5.83 0.57
C GLY A 677 -16.75 -4.63 -0.21
N SER A 678 -15.71 -4.82 -1.02
CA SER A 678 -15.24 -3.77 -1.92
C SER A 678 -16.22 -3.45 -3.04
N LEU A 679 -16.91 -4.46 -3.60
CA LEU A 679 -17.99 -4.23 -4.57
C LEU A 679 -19.14 -3.45 -3.92
N LEU A 680 -19.50 -3.79 -2.69
CA LEU A 680 -20.53 -3.07 -1.93
C LEU A 680 -20.20 -1.57 -1.78
N ASP A 681 -18.96 -1.24 -1.46
CA ASP A 681 -18.52 0.17 -1.36
C ASP A 681 -18.52 0.86 -2.74
N ILE A 682 -18.15 0.17 -3.83
CA ILE A 682 -18.27 0.70 -5.20
C ILE A 682 -19.72 1.03 -5.55
N MET A 683 -20.68 0.15 -5.23
CA MET A 683 -22.10 0.40 -5.50
C MET A 683 -22.65 1.57 -4.68
N ARG A 684 -22.23 1.71 -3.41
CA ARG A 684 -22.56 2.87 -2.59
C ARG A 684 -22.03 4.16 -3.20
N ASN A 685 -20.79 4.14 -3.70
CA ASN A 685 -20.21 5.27 -4.41
C ASN A 685 -20.96 5.59 -5.71
N ALA A 686 -21.37 4.58 -6.47
CA ALA A 686 -22.17 4.76 -7.68
C ALA A 686 -23.54 5.38 -7.38
N HIS A 687 -24.23 4.90 -6.34
CA HIS A 687 -25.47 5.51 -5.85
C HIS A 687 -25.24 6.98 -5.46
N ASP A 688 -24.25 7.29 -4.62
CA ASP A 688 -23.99 8.66 -4.17
C ASP A 688 -23.66 9.60 -5.35
N LEU A 689 -22.91 9.11 -6.34
CA LEU A 689 -22.57 9.84 -7.54
C LEU A 689 -23.81 10.12 -8.40
N LEU A 690 -24.57 9.09 -8.76
CA LEU A 690 -25.68 9.21 -9.71
C LEU A 690 -26.93 9.85 -9.10
N SER A 691 -27.23 9.61 -7.83
CA SER A 691 -28.33 10.28 -7.12
C SER A 691 -28.11 11.80 -7.06
N SER A 692 -26.85 12.26 -6.98
CA SER A 692 -26.53 13.69 -7.07
C SER A 692 -26.74 14.30 -8.47
N CYS A 693 -26.97 13.46 -9.50
CA CYS A 693 -27.29 13.85 -10.87
C CYS A 693 -28.80 13.86 -11.15
N SER A 694 -29.64 13.78 -10.11
CA SER A 694 -31.11 13.63 -10.22
C SER A 694 -31.57 12.32 -10.87
N ILE A 695 -30.73 11.29 -10.87
CA ILE A 695 -31.08 9.94 -11.33
C ILE A 695 -31.67 9.16 -10.16
N GLU A 696 -32.83 8.54 -10.35
CA GLU A 696 -33.37 7.60 -9.36
C GLU A 696 -32.58 6.29 -9.42
N VAL A 697 -31.90 5.93 -8.33
CA VAL A 697 -31.12 4.69 -8.21
C VAL A 697 -31.50 4.01 -6.88
N PRO A 698 -31.62 2.66 -6.82
CA PRO A 698 -31.99 1.97 -5.59
C PRO A 698 -30.98 2.24 -4.47
N GLU A 699 -31.45 2.37 -3.23
CA GLU A 699 -30.54 2.56 -2.11
C GLU A 699 -29.80 1.24 -1.80
N VAL A 700 -28.49 1.34 -1.61
CA VAL A 700 -27.66 0.21 -1.19
C VAL A 700 -27.74 0.05 0.33
N LYS A 701 -28.52 -0.93 0.77
CA LYS A 701 -28.87 -1.18 2.18
C LYS A 701 -27.68 -1.67 3.02
N ASP A 702 -27.94 -2.03 4.28
CA ASP A 702 -26.89 -2.41 5.22
C ASP A 702 -26.21 -3.75 4.86
N ASN A 703 -25.06 -4.01 5.50
CA ASN A 703 -24.24 -5.19 5.19
C ASN A 703 -24.96 -6.53 5.42
N SER A 704 -25.89 -6.60 6.38
CA SER A 704 -26.64 -7.81 6.70
C SER A 704 -27.66 -8.10 5.62
N GLU A 705 -28.33 -7.06 5.13
CA GLU A 705 -29.29 -7.19 4.04
C GLU A 705 -28.59 -7.53 2.73
N TYR A 706 -27.48 -6.87 2.40
CA TYR A 706 -26.67 -7.22 1.22
C TYR A 706 -26.21 -8.69 1.22
N LEU A 707 -25.83 -9.23 2.38
CA LEU A 707 -25.48 -10.66 2.50
C LEU A 707 -26.66 -11.61 2.26
N HIS A 708 -27.89 -11.14 2.43
CA HIS A 708 -29.10 -11.93 2.25
C HIS A 708 -29.70 -11.80 0.84
N SER A 709 -29.82 -10.57 0.33
CA SER A 709 -30.48 -10.26 -0.94
C SER A 709 -29.52 -10.16 -2.13
N GLY A 710 -28.21 -10.01 -1.88
CA GLY A 710 -27.24 -9.71 -2.93
C GLY A 710 -27.28 -8.24 -3.38
N PRO A 711 -26.63 -7.91 -4.52
CA PRO A 711 -26.59 -6.55 -5.06
C PRO A 711 -27.97 -6.11 -5.55
N PRO A 712 -28.40 -4.86 -5.27
CA PRO A 712 -29.64 -4.31 -5.85
C PRO A 712 -29.47 -3.87 -7.31
N PHE A 713 -28.24 -3.70 -7.79
CA PHE A 713 -27.88 -3.37 -9.17
C PHE A 713 -26.38 -3.64 -9.38
N LEU A 714 -25.90 -3.58 -10.62
CA LEU A 714 -24.46 -3.47 -10.92
C LEU A 714 -24.19 -2.25 -11.79
N ILE A 715 -23.35 -1.32 -11.33
CA ILE A 715 -22.96 -0.13 -12.07
C ILE A 715 -21.44 -0.04 -12.14
N PHE A 716 -20.90 -0.09 -13.36
CA PHE A 716 -19.47 0.00 -13.63
C PHE A 716 -19.21 1.14 -14.62
N LEU A 717 -18.49 2.15 -14.14
CA LEU A 717 -18.16 3.36 -14.88
C LEU A 717 -16.66 3.38 -15.17
N HIS A 718 -16.28 3.56 -16.43
CA HIS A 718 -14.88 3.72 -16.78
C HIS A 718 -14.28 4.97 -16.12
N PRO A 719 -13.08 4.91 -15.50
CA PRO A 719 -12.47 6.08 -14.84
C PRO A 719 -12.30 7.30 -15.76
N ALA A 720 -12.04 7.09 -17.06
CA ALA A 720 -11.94 8.16 -18.05
C ALA A 720 -13.26 8.89 -18.38
N LEU A 721 -14.42 8.43 -17.88
CA LEU A 721 -15.64 9.27 -17.86
C LEU A 721 -15.39 10.57 -17.08
N GLY A 722 -14.49 10.52 -16.10
CA GLY A 722 -14.03 11.66 -15.34
C GLY A 722 -13.39 11.13 -14.08
N PRO A 723 -12.06 11.23 -13.90
CA PRO A 723 -11.42 10.76 -12.67
C PRO A 723 -11.91 11.54 -11.44
N PHE A 724 -12.60 12.68 -11.64
CA PHE A 724 -13.29 13.45 -10.61
C PHE A 724 -14.80 13.33 -10.78
N TRP A 725 -15.52 13.12 -9.68
CA TRP A 725 -16.98 13.00 -9.67
C TRP A 725 -17.67 14.23 -10.25
N ASP A 726 -17.12 15.43 -10.05
CA ASP A 726 -17.71 16.67 -10.59
C ASP A 726 -17.66 16.73 -12.12
N ILE A 727 -16.76 15.98 -12.76
CA ILE A 727 -16.72 15.82 -14.21
C ILE A 727 -17.78 14.82 -14.65
N ILE A 728 -17.88 13.67 -13.96
CA ILE A 728 -18.89 12.64 -14.27
C ILE A 728 -20.31 13.22 -14.15
N ARG A 729 -20.57 14.00 -13.11
CA ARG A 729 -21.88 14.65 -12.86
C ARG A 729 -22.36 15.55 -14.01
N GLN A 730 -21.46 16.07 -14.83
CA GLN A 730 -21.82 16.89 -15.99
C GLN A 730 -22.23 16.06 -17.21
N LYS A 731 -21.95 14.75 -17.18
CA LYS A 731 -22.26 13.77 -18.24
C LYS A 731 -23.55 12.97 -17.96
N PHE A 732 -24.08 13.06 -16.75
CA PHE A 732 -25.32 12.40 -16.31
C PHE A 732 -26.31 13.45 -15.80
N ILE A 733 -27.51 13.47 -16.35
CA ILE A 733 -28.57 14.39 -15.93
C ILE A 733 -29.89 13.61 -15.97
N GLY A 734 -30.47 13.35 -14.80
CA GLY A 734 -31.77 12.70 -14.57
C GLY A 734 -32.05 11.36 -15.27
N GLY A 735 -33.28 10.85 -15.06
CA GLY A 735 -33.68 9.49 -15.46
C GLY A 735 -33.72 8.51 -14.29
N SER A 736 -33.65 7.20 -14.57
CA SER A 736 -33.70 6.16 -13.53
C SER A 736 -32.94 4.88 -13.90
N VAL A 737 -32.50 4.18 -12.86
CA VAL A 737 -31.98 2.80 -12.91
C VAL A 737 -32.85 1.95 -12.00
N SER A 738 -33.55 0.96 -12.53
CA SER A 738 -34.42 0.07 -11.74
C SER A 738 -33.63 -0.92 -10.90
N GLU A 739 -34.24 -1.45 -9.84
CA GLU A 739 -33.69 -2.58 -9.08
C GLU A 739 -33.47 -3.80 -10.00
N GLY A 740 -32.36 -4.50 -9.83
CA GLY A 740 -31.93 -5.59 -10.70
C GLY A 740 -31.27 -5.14 -12.01
N SER A 741 -31.05 -3.85 -12.21
CA SER A 741 -30.43 -3.35 -13.45
C SER A 741 -28.90 -3.47 -13.46
N GLU A 742 -28.35 -3.49 -14.67
CA GLU A 742 -26.92 -3.43 -14.92
C GLU A 742 -26.59 -2.27 -15.86
N LEU A 743 -25.63 -1.43 -15.47
CA LEU A 743 -25.07 -0.36 -16.28
C LEU A 743 -23.56 -0.52 -16.41
N GLN A 744 -23.06 -0.68 -17.64
CA GLN A 744 -21.64 -0.66 -17.95
C GLN A 744 -21.33 0.41 -18.98
N ILE A 745 -20.47 1.36 -18.63
CA ILE A 745 -20.05 2.44 -19.52
C ILE A 745 -18.53 2.38 -19.69
N GLU A 746 -18.10 1.76 -20.79
CA GLU A 746 -16.71 1.59 -21.21
C GLU A 746 -16.38 2.54 -22.37
N VAL A 747 -16.60 3.84 -22.17
CA VAL A 747 -16.29 4.93 -23.09
C VAL A 747 -16.02 6.23 -22.29
N ALA A 748 -15.08 7.06 -22.73
CA ALA A 748 -14.69 8.27 -21.98
C ALA A 748 -15.62 9.47 -22.21
N GLU A 749 -16.10 9.68 -23.43
CA GLU A 749 -17.08 10.73 -23.71
C GLU A 749 -18.48 10.11 -23.83
N PHE A 750 -19.35 10.44 -22.88
CA PHE A 750 -20.72 9.94 -22.79
C PHE A 750 -21.63 11.06 -22.28
N LEU A 751 -22.90 11.10 -22.68
CA LEU A 751 -23.92 12.01 -22.16
C LEU A 751 -25.22 11.22 -22.03
N TRP A 752 -25.83 11.23 -20.84
CA TRP A 752 -27.14 10.65 -20.55
C TRP A 752 -28.04 11.78 -20.01
N LYS A 753 -29.11 12.11 -20.72
CA LYS A 753 -30.20 12.98 -20.22
C LYS A 753 -31.52 12.24 -20.14
N ASP A 754 -31.92 11.84 -18.94
CA ASP A 754 -33.21 11.24 -18.63
C ASP A 754 -33.54 9.91 -19.37
N VAL A 755 -32.52 9.06 -19.60
CA VAL A 755 -32.71 7.63 -19.94
C VAL A 755 -33.30 6.88 -18.73
N GLU A 756 -34.22 5.95 -19.01
CA GLU A 756 -34.77 5.00 -18.03
C GLU A 756 -34.21 3.60 -18.33
N LEU A 757 -33.55 2.99 -17.35
CA LEU A 757 -32.96 1.67 -17.47
C LEU A 757 -33.66 0.66 -16.58
N ASP A 758 -34.29 -0.33 -17.20
CA ASP A 758 -34.86 -1.52 -16.56
C ASP A 758 -34.28 -2.77 -17.25
N GLY A 759 -33.25 -3.37 -16.64
CA GLY A 759 -32.46 -4.45 -17.24
C GLY A 759 -30.99 -4.09 -17.43
N SER A 760 -30.35 -4.61 -18.48
CA SER A 760 -28.91 -4.43 -18.73
C SER A 760 -28.62 -3.50 -19.92
N LEU A 761 -27.77 -2.49 -19.70
CA LEU A 761 -27.17 -1.62 -20.70
C LEU A 761 -25.63 -1.74 -20.64
N ILE A 762 -25.02 -2.10 -21.76
CA ILE A 762 -23.58 -2.29 -21.87
C ILE A 762 -23.06 -1.49 -23.06
N ILE A 763 -22.24 -0.48 -22.81
CA ILE A 763 -21.55 0.30 -23.85
C ILE A 763 -20.06 -0.03 -23.80
N GLN A 764 -19.51 -0.52 -24.91
CA GLN A 764 -18.11 -0.90 -25.06
C GLN A 764 -17.48 -0.15 -26.23
N ALA A 765 -16.41 0.59 -25.96
CA ALA A 765 -15.56 1.14 -27.00
C ALA A 765 -14.24 0.37 -27.06
N HIS A 766 -13.81 0.00 -28.27
CA HIS A 766 -12.49 -0.61 -28.49
C HIS A 766 -11.37 0.38 -28.12
N ASN A 767 -11.62 1.66 -28.38
CA ASN A 767 -10.76 2.78 -28.04
C ASN A 767 -11.45 3.70 -27.03
N ILE A 768 -11.41 3.34 -25.76
CA ILE A 768 -12.20 4.00 -24.70
C ILE A 768 -11.96 5.52 -24.62
N MET A 769 -10.71 5.95 -24.81
CA MET A 769 -10.32 7.36 -24.73
C MET A 769 -10.19 8.04 -26.12
N GLY A 770 -10.42 7.32 -27.24
CA GLY A 770 -10.41 7.90 -28.59
C GLY A 770 -9.37 7.36 -29.59
N SER A 771 -9.21 8.02 -30.75
CA SER A 771 -8.34 7.60 -31.88
C SER A 771 -6.87 7.40 -31.52
N THR A 772 -6.19 6.64 -32.37
CA THR A 772 -4.76 6.36 -32.32
C THR A 772 -4.01 7.09 -33.43
N LYS A 773 -4.02 8.43 -33.47
CA LYS A 773 -3.12 9.17 -34.37
C LYS A 773 -1.75 9.33 -33.74
N ARG A 774 -0.72 8.76 -34.37
CA ARG A 774 0.67 8.97 -33.96
C ARG A 774 1.11 10.40 -34.32
N ASN A 775 1.59 11.15 -33.35
CA ASN A 775 2.22 12.46 -33.55
C ASN A 775 3.60 12.29 -34.24
N GLU A 776 4.32 13.40 -34.46
CA GLU A 776 5.65 13.40 -35.10
C GLU A 776 6.70 12.53 -34.37
N HIS A 777 6.44 12.20 -33.10
CA HIS A 777 7.27 11.34 -32.25
C HIS A 777 6.73 9.91 -32.11
N GLY A 778 5.63 9.56 -32.80
CA GLY A 778 5.02 8.22 -32.73
C GLY A 778 3.96 8.05 -31.65
N GLU A 779 3.57 9.10 -30.92
CA GLU A 779 2.70 9.06 -29.73
C GLU A 779 1.23 9.29 -30.08
N GLN A 780 0.30 8.55 -29.46
CA GLN A 780 -1.12 8.51 -29.87
C GLN A 780 -1.97 9.67 -29.31
N ILE A 781 -2.60 10.48 -30.18
CA ILE A 781 -3.49 11.61 -29.86
C ILE A 781 -4.96 11.17 -29.87
N LEU A 782 -5.74 11.56 -28.85
CA LEU A 782 -7.01 10.93 -28.40
C LEU A 782 -8.26 11.84 -28.52
N HIS A 783 -9.33 11.38 -29.19
CA HIS A 783 -10.71 11.93 -29.16
C HIS A 783 -11.72 10.82 -29.50
N TYR A 784 -12.92 10.66 -28.86
CA TYR A 784 -14.27 10.23 -29.38
C TYR A 784 -15.28 9.92 -28.24
N GLY A 785 -16.60 9.92 -28.56
CA GLY A 785 -17.71 9.69 -27.62
C GLY A 785 -19.00 9.07 -28.17
N ALA A 786 -19.89 8.67 -27.25
CA ALA A 786 -21.25 8.14 -27.49
C ALA A 786 -22.34 9.04 -26.84
N ARG A 787 -23.57 9.08 -27.38
CA ARG A 787 -24.68 9.92 -26.86
C ARG A 787 -26.00 9.15 -26.72
N MET A 788 -26.73 9.37 -25.63
CA MET A 788 -28.11 8.91 -25.47
C MET A 788 -28.98 10.00 -24.82
N GLN A 789 -30.18 10.23 -25.35
CA GLN A 789 -31.10 11.26 -24.86
C GLN A 789 -32.55 10.73 -24.87
N ASN A 790 -33.24 10.77 -23.74
CA ASN A 790 -34.64 10.32 -23.62
C ASN A 790 -34.88 8.88 -24.18
N VAL A 791 -34.06 7.93 -23.73
CA VAL A 791 -34.16 6.53 -24.17
C VAL A 791 -34.77 5.71 -23.05
N LYS A 792 -35.74 4.84 -23.35
CA LYS A 792 -36.25 3.86 -22.38
C LYS A 792 -35.78 2.47 -22.77
N ILE A 793 -35.06 1.82 -21.87
CA ILE A 793 -34.46 0.50 -22.08
C ILE A 793 -35.18 -0.49 -21.17
N MET A 794 -35.74 -1.55 -21.75
CA MET A 794 -36.45 -2.60 -21.02
C MET A 794 -36.02 -3.97 -21.53
N ASN A 795 -35.30 -4.73 -20.71
CA ASN A 795 -34.91 -6.11 -21.04
C ASN A 795 -34.76 -6.95 -19.77
N GLU A 796 -34.75 -8.28 -19.90
CA GLU A 796 -34.67 -9.21 -18.76
C GLU A 796 -33.33 -9.16 -17.99
N GLY A 797 -32.29 -8.51 -18.54
CA GLY A 797 -31.03 -8.24 -17.86
C GLY A 797 -30.30 -9.49 -17.32
N ILE A 798 -29.72 -9.34 -16.13
CA ILE A 798 -29.02 -10.41 -15.41
C ILE A 798 -30.03 -11.43 -14.86
N ASN A 799 -29.75 -12.72 -15.02
CA ASN A 799 -30.45 -13.77 -14.29
C ASN A 799 -29.97 -13.81 -12.83
N TRP A 800 -30.53 -12.96 -11.97
CA TRP A 800 -30.16 -12.82 -10.56
C TRP A 800 -30.36 -14.10 -9.71
N THR A 801 -31.15 -15.06 -10.22
CA THR A 801 -31.39 -16.35 -9.55
C THR A 801 -30.35 -17.41 -9.89
N SER A 802 -29.46 -17.16 -10.86
CA SER A 802 -28.45 -18.14 -11.26
C SER A 802 -27.42 -18.35 -10.14
N PRO A 803 -27.22 -19.59 -9.65
CA PRO A 803 -26.25 -19.88 -8.61
C PRO A 803 -24.80 -19.79 -9.11
N LYS A 804 -24.60 -19.60 -10.42
CA LYS A 804 -23.27 -19.45 -11.04
C LYS A 804 -22.74 -18.02 -10.97
N ASN A 805 -23.58 -17.04 -10.67
CA ASN A 805 -23.17 -15.64 -10.65
C ASN A 805 -22.13 -15.36 -9.57
N VAL A 806 -21.03 -14.71 -9.95
CA VAL A 806 -20.03 -14.16 -9.05
C VAL A 806 -19.92 -12.66 -9.31
N TYR A 807 -20.75 -11.88 -8.62
CA TYR A 807 -20.95 -10.46 -8.89
C TYR A 807 -19.68 -9.60 -8.81
N TRP A 808 -18.79 -9.85 -7.84
CA TRP A 808 -17.54 -9.10 -7.71
C TRP A 808 -16.50 -9.45 -8.78
N LYS A 809 -16.57 -10.64 -9.37
CA LYS A 809 -15.81 -10.98 -10.58
C LYS A 809 -16.45 -10.37 -11.83
N HIS A 810 -17.73 -10.00 -11.72
CA HIS A 810 -18.61 -9.68 -12.82
C HIS A 810 -18.78 -10.84 -13.81
N ASP A 811 -18.68 -12.06 -13.29
CA ASP A 811 -19.01 -13.29 -13.99
C ASP A 811 -20.50 -13.57 -13.75
N VAL A 812 -21.36 -13.09 -14.66
CA VAL A 812 -22.82 -13.10 -14.49
C VAL A 812 -23.51 -13.62 -15.75
N GLU A 813 -24.58 -14.39 -15.54
CA GLU A 813 -25.46 -14.89 -16.58
C GLU A 813 -26.51 -13.83 -16.94
N ARG A 814 -26.72 -13.57 -18.24
CA ARG A 814 -27.71 -12.61 -18.73
C ARG A 814 -28.75 -13.31 -19.59
N SER A 815 -30.02 -12.98 -19.35
CA SER A 815 -31.15 -13.42 -20.17
C SER A 815 -31.28 -12.54 -21.42
N GLU A 816 -31.17 -11.23 -21.24
CA GLU A 816 -31.21 -10.24 -22.33
C GLU A 816 -30.30 -9.05 -21.99
N SER A 817 -29.88 -8.29 -22.99
CA SER A 817 -29.19 -7.01 -22.76
C SER A 817 -29.33 -6.08 -23.97
N LEU A 818 -29.18 -4.78 -23.72
CA LEU A 818 -28.85 -3.83 -24.77
C LEU A 818 -27.34 -3.61 -24.76
N LYS A 819 -26.66 -4.08 -25.82
CA LYS A 819 -25.21 -3.93 -25.99
C LYS A 819 -24.90 -2.99 -27.15
N ILE A 820 -24.04 -2.01 -26.91
CA ILE A 820 -23.52 -1.08 -27.92
C ILE A 820 -22.01 -1.28 -28.00
N ILE A 821 -21.49 -1.57 -29.19
CA ILE A 821 -20.06 -1.80 -29.45
C ILE A 821 -19.58 -0.77 -30.46
N LEU A 822 -18.60 0.04 -30.07
CA LEU A 822 -18.01 1.10 -30.87
C LEU A 822 -16.62 0.68 -31.30
N TYR A 823 -16.43 0.51 -32.62
CA TYR A 823 -15.13 0.20 -33.21
C TYR A 823 -14.45 1.49 -33.66
N GLY A 824 -13.18 1.68 -33.30
CA GLY A 824 -12.40 2.85 -33.73
C GLY A 824 -13.08 4.18 -33.36
N ASN A 825 -13.32 5.00 -34.38
CA ASN A 825 -13.85 6.36 -34.30
C ASN A 825 -15.36 6.37 -34.53
N ALA A 826 -16.06 5.49 -33.84
CA ALA A 826 -17.50 5.29 -34.00
C ALA A 826 -18.32 6.15 -33.03
N GLU A 827 -19.49 6.58 -33.49
CA GLU A 827 -20.45 7.34 -32.70
C GLU A 827 -21.81 6.63 -32.68
N PHE A 828 -22.44 6.59 -31.51
CA PHE A 828 -23.80 6.08 -31.35
C PHE A 828 -24.69 7.16 -30.78
N GLU A 829 -25.86 7.35 -31.38
CA GLU A 829 -26.88 8.28 -30.91
C GLU A 829 -28.24 7.55 -30.86
N ALA A 830 -28.88 7.57 -29.70
CA ALA A 830 -30.28 7.16 -29.57
C ALA A 830 -31.08 8.30 -28.96
N LYS A 831 -32.23 8.62 -29.59
CA LYS A 831 -33.07 9.73 -29.17
C LYS A 831 -34.56 9.41 -29.24
N ASP A 832 -35.27 9.73 -28.16
CA ASP A 832 -36.74 9.64 -28.05
C ASP A 832 -37.27 8.25 -28.47
N VAL A 833 -36.63 7.18 -27.99
CA VAL A 833 -36.88 5.79 -28.44
C VAL A 833 -37.03 4.81 -27.28
N VAL A 834 -37.89 3.81 -27.46
CA VAL A 834 -38.06 2.69 -26.53
C VAL A 834 -37.43 1.43 -27.11
N LEU A 835 -36.42 0.88 -26.42
CA LEU A 835 -35.70 -0.33 -26.80
C LEU A 835 -36.11 -1.47 -25.87
N LYS A 836 -36.85 -2.45 -26.42
CA LYS A 836 -37.35 -3.61 -25.68
C LYS A 836 -36.69 -4.91 -26.13
N GLY A 837 -36.31 -5.76 -25.19
CA GLY A 837 -35.71 -7.06 -25.45
C GLY A 837 -34.20 -6.99 -25.69
N ASN A 838 -33.63 -8.10 -26.17
CA ASN A 838 -32.19 -8.21 -26.44
C ASN A 838 -31.77 -7.53 -27.76
N HIS A 839 -30.80 -6.61 -27.70
CA HIS A 839 -30.27 -5.88 -28.86
C HIS A 839 -28.74 -5.77 -28.80
N ILE A 840 -28.09 -5.89 -29.96
CA ILE A 840 -26.66 -5.62 -30.12
C ILE A 840 -26.48 -4.64 -31.28
N PHE A 841 -25.94 -3.45 -30.99
CA PHE A 841 -25.59 -2.43 -31.96
C PHE A 841 -24.07 -2.37 -32.12
N GLU A 842 -23.60 -2.78 -33.29
CA GLU A 842 -22.18 -2.69 -33.67
C GLU A 842 -21.99 -1.51 -34.62
N VAL A 843 -21.22 -0.50 -34.18
CA VAL A 843 -20.94 0.70 -34.97
C VAL A 843 -19.51 0.60 -35.52
N PRO A 844 -19.32 0.46 -36.84
CA PRO A 844 -18.00 0.36 -37.45
C PRO A 844 -17.19 1.66 -37.31
N ASP A 845 -15.87 1.53 -37.42
CA ASP A 845 -14.94 2.66 -37.42
C ASP A 845 -15.32 3.72 -38.46
N GLY A 846 -15.28 4.99 -38.03
CA GLY A 846 -15.62 6.15 -38.84
C GLY A 846 -17.09 6.25 -39.24
N HIS A 847 -18.00 5.60 -38.49
CA HIS A 847 -19.44 5.69 -38.72
C HIS A 847 -20.18 6.23 -37.49
N ARG A 848 -21.31 6.88 -37.75
CA ARG A 848 -22.29 7.30 -36.75
C ARG A 848 -23.57 6.52 -36.94
N MET A 849 -23.99 5.77 -35.92
CA MET A 849 -25.28 5.10 -35.88
C MET A 849 -26.30 5.94 -35.13
N ARG A 850 -27.47 6.17 -35.73
CA ARG A 850 -28.58 6.92 -35.13
C ARG A 850 -29.83 6.04 -35.03
N ILE A 851 -30.37 5.91 -33.83
CA ILE A 851 -31.59 5.15 -33.52
C ILE A 851 -32.72 6.13 -33.22
N ILE A 852 -33.80 6.01 -33.99
CA ILE A 852 -34.97 6.90 -33.89
C ILE A 852 -36.23 6.05 -33.85
N GLN A 853 -37.21 6.42 -33.02
CA GLN A 853 -38.51 5.75 -32.97
C GLN A 853 -39.21 5.77 -34.34
N ASP A 854 -39.75 4.63 -34.75
CA ASP A 854 -40.60 4.49 -35.93
C ASP A 854 -41.95 3.82 -35.57
N LYS A 855 -42.94 3.90 -36.46
CA LYS A 855 -44.30 3.35 -36.27
C LYS A 855 -44.29 1.83 -36.02
N ALA A 856 -43.29 1.11 -36.52
CA ALA A 856 -43.14 -0.34 -36.35
C ALA A 856 -42.13 -0.74 -35.25
N GLY A 857 -41.54 0.21 -34.52
CA GLY A 857 -40.45 -0.04 -33.58
C GLY A 857 -39.42 1.09 -33.60
N PHE A 858 -38.25 0.86 -34.17
CA PHE A 858 -37.22 1.88 -34.37
C PHE A 858 -36.56 1.71 -35.74
N ASP A 859 -36.04 2.81 -36.29
CA ASP A 859 -35.22 2.85 -37.49
C ASP A 859 -33.74 3.03 -37.11
N VAL A 860 -32.85 2.39 -37.88
CA VAL A 860 -31.40 2.43 -37.66
C VAL A 860 -30.75 3.09 -38.87
N LYS A 861 -30.16 4.27 -38.67
CA LYS A 861 -29.42 4.99 -39.71
C LYS A 861 -27.94 4.93 -39.43
N LEU A 862 -27.16 4.45 -40.40
CA LEU A 862 -25.71 4.39 -40.32
C LEU A 862 -25.11 5.38 -41.33
N ASP A 863 -24.55 6.47 -40.83
CA ASP A 863 -23.92 7.51 -41.64
C ASP A 863 -22.40 7.39 -41.54
N ARG A 864 -21.69 7.64 -42.64
CA ARG A 864 -20.22 7.75 -42.60
C ARG A 864 -19.82 9.11 -42.04
N ILE A 865 -18.88 9.15 -41.11
CA ILE A 865 -18.29 10.39 -40.60
C ILE A 865 -17.39 10.98 -41.68
N ASN A 866 -17.49 12.30 -41.90
CA ASN A 866 -16.66 13.01 -42.87
C ASN A 866 -15.18 12.85 -42.52
N VAL A 867 -14.32 12.69 -43.53
CA VAL A 867 -12.87 12.47 -43.35
C VAL A 867 -12.22 13.60 -42.53
N GLU A 868 -12.68 14.84 -42.70
CA GLU A 868 -12.19 16.02 -41.96
C GLU A 868 -12.55 16.00 -40.47
N MET A 869 -13.66 15.33 -40.12
CA MET A 869 -14.15 15.17 -38.75
C MET A 869 -13.70 13.85 -38.13
N MET A 870 -12.97 13.02 -38.89
CA MET A 870 -12.59 11.68 -38.47
C MET A 870 -11.73 11.73 -37.20
N ASP A 871 -10.97 12.81 -36.98
CA ASP A 871 -10.12 12.98 -35.78
C ASP A 871 -10.84 13.63 -34.60
N SER A 872 -11.81 14.49 -34.87
CA SER A 872 -12.50 15.28 -33.84
C SER A 872 -13.82 14.66 -33.36
N GLY A 873 -14.38 13.75 -34.15
CA GLY A 873 -15.78 13.36 -34.08
C GLY A 873 -16.69 14.42 -34.72
N THR A 874 -17.97 14.09 -34.87
CA THR A 874 -19.04 15.07 -35.17
C THR A 874 -19.37 15.94 -33.96
N TRP A 875 -18.86 15.56 -32.78
CA TRP A 875 -18.97 16.33 -31.56
C TRP A 875 -17.91 15.94 -30.52
N TYR A 876 -17.72 16.79 -29.51
CA TYR A 876 -16.87 16.47 -28.36
C TYR A 876 -17.22 17.33 -27.13
N TRP A 877 -16.72 16.92 -25.96
CA TRP A 877 -16.71 17.77 -24.77
C TRP A 877 -15.46 18.68 -24.77
N LYS A 878 -15.67 20.00 -24.71
CA LYS A 878 -14.63 20.99 -24.43
C LYS A 878 -14.48 21.18 -22.92
N TYR A 879 -13.29 20.89 -22.42
CA TYR A 879 -12.95 21.01 -21.00
C TYR A 879 -12.35 22.39 -20.77
N THR A 880 -12.88 23.12 -19.80
CA THR A 880 -12.40 24.46 -19.43
C THR A 880 -12.31 24.58 -17.93
N VAL A 881 -11.19 25.09 -17.40
CA VAL A 881 -11.07 25.38 -15.97
C VAL A 881 -11.72 26.74 -15.70
N VAL A 882 -12.71 26.76 -14.82
CA VAL A 882 -13.40 27.99 -14.36
C VAL A 882 -13.25 28.06 -12.84
N GLY A 883 -12.41 28.99 -12.37
CA GLY A 883 -11.99 29.00 -10.97
C GLY A 883 -11.20 27.74 -10.65
N VAL A 884 -11.73 26.91 -9.75
CA VAL A 884 -11.12 25.65 -9.30
C VAL A 884 -11.84 24.41 -9.83
N HIS A 885 -12.79 24.59 -10.75
CA HIS A 885 -13.65 23.53 -11.28
C HIS A 885 -13.43 23.31 -12.76
N VAL A 886 -13.53 22.06 -13.21
CA VAL A 886 -13.52 21.71 -14.64
C VAL A 886 -14.95 21.75 -15.16
N LYS A 887 -15.24 22.68 -16.06
CA LYS A 887 -16.52 22.82 -16.75
C LYS A 887 -16.47 22.19 -18.14
N LEU A 888 -17.45 21.36 -18.44
CA LEU A 888 -17.66 20.76 -19.74
C LEU A 888 -18.64 21.61 -20.56
N ASN A 889 -18.27 21.93 -21.80
CA ASN A 889 -19.17 22.52 -22.78
C ASN A 889 -19.21 21.63 -24.01
N MET A 890 -20.40 21.21 -24.41
CA MET A 890 -20.57 20.36 -25.59
C MET A 890 -20.36 21.20 -26.85
N VAL A 891 -19.59 20.68 -27.80
CA VAL A 891 -19.37 21.29 -29.12
C VAL A 891 -19.85 20.31 -30.18
N GLU A 892 -20.67 20.78 -31.12
CA GLU A 892 -21.10 20.04 -32.32
C GLU A 892 -20.43 20.68 -33.54
N LEU A 893 -19.93 19.86 -34.46
CA LEU A 893 -19.11 20.27 -35.61
C LEU A 893 -19.85 20.13 -36.94
#